data_AF-H5WNK9-F1
#
_entry.id   AF-H5WNK9-F1
#
_cell.length_a   1.000
_cell.length_b   1.000
_cell.length_c   1.000
_cell.angle_alpha   90.00
_cell.angle_beta   90.00
_cell.angle_gamma   90.00
#
_symmetry.space_group_name_H-M   'P 1'
#
loop_
_entity.id
_entity.type
_entity.pdbx_description
1 polymer ?
#
loop_
_entity_poly.entity_id
_entity_poly.type
_entity_poly.pdbx_seq_one_letter_code
_entity_poly.pdbx_strand_id
1 'polypeptide(L)'
;MFRGVALATPLVGCGGGSGTTAAGTTSDGPPAVDTASNFTPVTPVIQQNPVVESVKVVNPLVSGAARYRHQHTYLFQGSAWSVQAARIPGGTNRSAVFGPNSDHVDAYCGWPWDKAGGDWLDRDGVRHGPTPWTTAVTQVGPVGLIQSYDIDVTEVVRKVFADNRWCAFRLAPLKGQRAIAGLWNKTQPSPKMSVQYTDGTRADLRCVITAEVKSGVPNQISEEIWLPAFVEFERPAKAVQSATISLTVTQHPNNIAAEVAVFLLDPPVNRDAVRYGVAAKVGALDAGIESAPGIIGAHRYVDGTALSDFVHPEPSINTWASREFDPALWGGTPDTTKLPHKGLGKFITTSIPNWADLVDSSHTSDGFKPLAPGVGALKVRMPSEVAADGDVVGYGGSGGANASIFLPEPLFGRLPRIFVRHYFRLGTPEGSQYVRDPKKRLQVYHLENQQAPVWTDWAGKFGITPDHTTSFGGTSGSAGGGRGWQMRLAWSDCDAAFNGPSEGGVRPGFHLFDFGVFNPKGYNYSGDTDSNIYWGQRGGAGGMLYANQWYCIETEMVLNTVMDTAPGFLPDGELRAWLDGVLVFERKGLVFRSKPLYQPPLDPTTLGAVRDLGVRALWLNWYHGGVTKNTVDRTMFISGLAWGTEYIGPMKA
;
A
#
# COMPACT_ATOMS: atom_id res chain seq x y z
N MET A 1 21.86 15.49 -3.20
CA MET A 1 22.35 15.29 -4.58
C MET A 1 22.54 13.80 -4.82
N PHE A 2 21.60 13.14 -5.49
CA PHE A 2 21.74 11.76 -5.93
C PHE A 2 21.58 11.76 -7.46
N ARG A 3 22.66 11.42 -8.18
CA ARG A 3 22.63 11.23 -9.64
C ARG A 3 22.25 9.78 -9.91
N GLY A 4 21.10 9.59 -10.56
CA GLY A 4 20.72 8.31 -11.16
C GLY A 4 21.55 8.05 -12.40
N VAL A 5 22.17 6.88 -12.47
CA VAL A 5 22.76 6.34 -13.69
C VAL A 5 21.70 5.44 -14.32
N ALA A 6 21.07 5.91 -15.40
CA ALA A 6 20.21 5.12 -16.24
C ALA A 6 21.09 4.31 -17.21
N LEU A 7 21.13 2.99 -17.05
CA LEU A 7 21.60 2.08 -18.09
C LEU A 7 20.36 1.55 -18.82
N ALA A 8 20.24 1.93 -20.09
CA ALA A 8 19.24 1.41 -21.00
C ALA A 8 19.68 0.03 -21.50
N THR A 9 18.95 -1.01 -21.13
CA THR A 9 19.00 -2.36 -21.71
C THR A 9 17.60 -2.73 -22.23
N PRO A 10 17.49 -3.57 -23.28
CA PRO A 10 16.23 -3.79 -23.98
C PRO A 10 15.18 -4.46 -23.09
N LEU A 11 13.98 -3.88 -23.09
CA LEU A 11 12.79 -4.33 -22.37
C LEU A 11 12.35 -5.72 -22.84
N VAL A 12 12.67 -6.74 -22.07
CA VAL A 12 11.96 -8.03 -22.09
C VAL A 12 10.77 -7.87 -21.14
N GLY A 13 9.56 -7.95 -21.68
CA GLY A 13 8.33 -7.74 -20.92
C GLY A 13 8.14 -8.77 -19.81
N CYS A 14 7.91 -8.31 -18.58
CA CYS A 14 7.36 -9.14 -17.50
C CYS A 14 5.83 -9.25 -17.67
N GLY A 15 5.39 -9.77 -18.81
CA GLY A 15 4.13 -10.49 -18.90
C GLY A 15 4.46 -11.94 -18.60
N GLY A 16 3.81 -12.53 -17.59
CA GLY A 16 4.02 -13.94 -17.25
C GLY A 16 3.77 -14.84 -18.46
N GLY A 17 4.85 -15.25 -19.13
CA GLY A 17 4.86 -16.18 -20.24
C GLY A 17 6.00 -17.15 -20.03
N SER A 18 5.67 -18.36 -19.61
CA SER A 18 6.60 -19.50 -19.53
C SER A 18 7.04 -19.90 -20.94
N GLY A 19 8.32 -19.72 -21.26
CA GLY A 19 8.93 -20.23 -22.49
C GLY A 19 9.54 -21.61 -22.28
N THR A 20 9.02 -22.61 -22.98
CA THR A 20 9.60 -23.95 -23.11
C THR A 20 10.78 -23.98 -24.10
N THR A 21 11.68 -24.92 -23.83
CA THR A 21 12.96 -25.28 -24.46
C THR A 21 13.02 -25.36 -26.00
N ALA A 22 14.19 -25.01 -26.56
CA ALA A 22 14.76 -25.65 -27.75
C ALA A 22 16.30 -25.57 -27.74
N ALA A 23 16.93 -26.56 -28.36
CA ALA A 23 18.29 -27.02 -28.13
C ALA A 23 19.36 -26.46 -29.08
N GLY A 24 20.62 -26.59 -28.63
CA GLY A 24 21.78 -26.99 -29.45
C GLY A 24 22.63 -25.88 -30.06
N THR A 25 23.90 -25.78 -29.63
CA THR A 25 25.09 -26.13 -30.44
C THR A 25 26.38 -25.91 -29.67
N THR A 26 27.31 -26.84 -29.90
CA THR A 26 28.70 -26.97 -29.44
C THR A 26 29.64 -25.87 -29.93
N SER A 27 30.65 -25.49 -29.14
CA SER A 27 32.07 -25.44 -29.56
C SER A 27 32.99 -24.94 -28.44
N ASP A 28 33.93 -25.81 -28.06
CA ASP A 28 35.37 -25.57 -27.83
C ASP A 28 35.86 -24.36 -27.04
N GLY A 29 36.47 -24.65 -25.88
CA GLY A 29 37.34 -23.74 -25.13
C GLY A 29 38.74 -23.60 -25.75
N PRO A 30 39.58 -22.73 -25.16
CA PRO A 30 40.93 -23.17 -24.73
C PRO A 30 41.35 -22.46 -23.40
N PRO A 31 42.58 -22.63 -22.86
CA PRO A 31 42.81 -23.37 -21.62
C PRO A 31 43.22 -22.48 -20.43
N ALA A 32 43.21 -23.12 -19.26
CA ALA A 32 43.66 -22.59 -17.98
C ALA A 32 45.12 -22.10 -17.98
N VAL A 33 45.37 -21.04 -17.21
CA VAL A 33 46.68 -20.74 -16.62
C VAL A 33 46.50 -20.72 -15.10
N ASP A 34 47.26 -21.60 -14.48
CA ASP A 34 47.47 -21.81 -13.06
C ASP A 34 48.44 -20.76 -12.51
N THR A 35 48.09 -20.11 -11.40
CA THR A 35 49.06 -19.70 -10.37
C THR A 35 48.37 -19.61 -9.01
N ALA A 36 48.59 -20.62 -8.19
CA ALA A 36 48.40 -20.59 -6.75
C ALA A 36 49.24 -19.47 -6.10
N SER A 37 48.65 -18.75 -5.14
CA SER A 37 49.42 -18.15 -4.05
C SER A 37 48.63 -18.22 -2.75
N ASN A 38 49.32 -18.77 -1.75
CA ASN A 38 48.85 -19.06 -0.40
C ASN A 38 48.43 -17.77 0.33
N PHE A 39 47.20 -17.75 0.85
CA PHE A 39 46.84 -16.87 1.96
C PHE A 39 46.09 -17.68 3.03
N THR A 40 46.73 -17.80 4.19
CA THR A 40 46.18 -18.36 5.41
C THR A 40 45.03 -17.45 5.91
N PRO A 41 43.81 -17.95 6.15
CA PRO A 41 42.76 -17.13 6.72
C PRO A 41 43.02 -16.90 8.20
N VAL A 42 43.21 -15.64 8.60
CA VAL A 42 43.06 -15.21 9.99
C VAL A 42 41.56 -15.10 10.25
N THR A 43 41.04 -15.95 11.13
CA THR A 43 39.65 -15.88 11.60
C THR A 43 39.43 -14.56 12.34
N PRO A 44 38.56 -13.65 11.87
CA PRO A 44 38.13 -12.52 12.69
C PRO A 44 37.12 -13.06 13.70
N VAL A 45 37.42 -12.90 14.98
CA VAL A 45 36.45 -13.05 16.07
C VAL A 45 35.38 -11.98 15.85
N ILE A 46 34.24 -12.36 15.29
CA ILE A 46 33.05 -11.51 15.24
C ILE A 46 32.53 -11.42 16.67
N GLN A 47 32.78 -10.28 17.32
CA GLN A 47 32.05 -9.89 18.52
C GLN A 47 30.57 -9.82 18.15
N GLN A 48 29.80 -10.77 18.67
CA GLN A 48 28.34 -10.72 18.63
C GLN A 48 27.91 -9.45 19.37
N ASN A 49 27.25 -8.53 18.66
CA ASN A 49 26.53 -7.44 19.31
C ASN A 49 25.52 -8.04 20.30
N PRO A 50 25.43 -7.53 21.54
CA PRO A 50 24.45 -8.01 22.49
C PRO A 50 23.05 -7.81 21.91
N VAL A 51 22.33 -8.92 21.82
CA VAL A 51 20.89 -8.95 21.57
C VAL A 51 20.24 -8.10 22.65
N VAL A 52 19.76 -6.91 22.28
CA VAL A 52 18.86 -6.13 23.13
C VAL A 52 17.67 -7.05 23.41
N GLU A 53 17.42 -7.31 24.69
CA GLU A 53 16.26 -8.10 25.13
C GLU A 53 15.03 -7.64 24.37
N SER A 54 14.41 -8.59 23.69
CA SER A 54 13.17 -8.40 22.96
C SER A 54 12.18 -7.64 23.85
N VAL A 55 11.83 -6.42 23.45
CA VAL A 55 10.61 -5.76 23.91
C VAL A 55 9.53 -6.83 23.88
N LYS A 56 8.93 -7.15 25.03
CA LYS A 56 7.85 -8.13 25.12
C LYS A 56 6.77 -7.72 24.13
N VAL A 57 6.74 -8.38 22.99
CA VAL A 57 5.74 -8.23 21.93
C VAL A 57 4.43 -8.74 22.53
N VAL A 58 3.57 -7.82 22.96
CA VAL A 58 2.20 -8.15 23.29
C VAL A 58 1.45 -8.24 21.97
N ASN A 59 1.02 -9.45 21.59
CA ASN A 59 -0.02 -9.67 20.57
C ASN A 59 -1.19 -10.40 21.24
N PRO A 60 -2.45 -10.23 20.79
CA PRO A 60 -2.84 -9.53 19.57
C PRO A 60 -3.84 -8.39 19.76
N LEU A 61 -3.93 -7.57 18.71
CA LEU A 61 -5.14 -6.90 18.25
C LEU A 61 -6.41 -7.50 18.87
N VAL A 62 -7.00 -6.72 19.78
CA VAL A 62 -8.22 -7.02 20.51
C VAL A 62 -9.32 -7.42 19.51
N SER A 63 -10.06 -8.49 19.83
CA SER A 63 -11.34 -8.80 19.19
C SER A 63 -12.23 -7.55 19.24
N GLY A 64 -12.39 -6.88 18.10
CA GLY A 64 -12.95 -5.52 18.02
C GLY A 64 -12.06 -4.49 17.29
N ALA A 65 -11.02 -4.96 16.57
CA ALA A 65 -10.09 -4.12 15.81
C ALA A 65 -10.80 -3.03 15.00
N ALA A 66 -10.28 -1.80 15.11
CA ALA A 66 -10.70 -0.66 14.31
C ALA A 66 -10.81 -1.02 12.82
N ARG A 67 -11.85 -0.50 12.16
CA ARG A 67 -12.08 -0.78 10.74
C ARG A 67 -11.14 0.02 9.85
N TYR A 68 -10.84 1.25 10.25
CA TYR A 68 -9.98 2.16 9.50
C TYR A 68 -8.79 2.65 10.32
N ARG A 69 -7.71 2.99 9.62
CA ARG A 69 -6.43 3.42 10.21
C ARG A 69 -6.55 4.60 11.19
N HIS A 70 -7.46 5.54 10.92
CA HIS A 70 -7.72 6.69 11.79
C HIS A 70 -8.62 6.38 13.00
N GLN A 71 -9.08 5.14 13.17
CA GLN A 71 -9.90 4.72 14.32
C GLN A 71 -9.08 3.94 15.36
N HIS A 72 -7.81 3.66 15.06
CA HIS A 72 -6.93 2.97 16.01
C HIS A 72 -6.63 3.84 17.22
N THR A 73 -6.41 3.18 18.35
CA THR A 73 -6.08 3.79 19.64
C THR A 73 -4.84 4.68 19.58
N TYR A 74 -3.86 4.30 18.76
CA TYR A 74 -2.63 5.07 18.54
C TYR A 74 -2.69 5.80 17.21
N LEU A 75 -2.21 7.03 17.23
CA LEU A 75 -2.13 7.88 16.06
C LEU A 75 -0.99 7.40 15.16
N PHE A 76 0.18 7.15 15.74
CA PHE A 76 1.40 6.91 14.98
C PHE A 76 1.76 5.43 14.85
N GLN A 77 2.32 5.08 13.69
CA GLN A 77 3.00 3.79 13.51
C GLN A 77 4.43 3.88 14.02
N GLY A 78 4.71 3.19 15.13
CA GLY A 78 6.07 3.00 15.62
C GLY A 78 6.91 2.09 14.73
N SER A 79 8.20 1.95 15.01
CA SER A 79 9.05 0.93 14.37
C SER A 79 10.03 0.34 15.37
N ALA A 80 10.20 -0.99 15.33
CA ALA A 80 11.13 -1.70 16.21
C ALA A 80 12.58 -1.70 15.72
N TRP A 81 12.86 -1.11 14.55
CA TRP A 81 14.17 -1.12 13.92
C TRP A 81 14.36 0.10 13.02
N SER A 82 15.60 0.59 12.88
CA SER A 82 15.97 1.67 11.96
C SER A 82 16.52 1.17 10.66
N VAL A 83 17.39 0.19 10.79
CA VAL A 83 18.13 -0.41 9.72
C VAL A 83 18.11 -1.91 9.95
N GLN A 84 17.65 -2.63 8.94
CA GLN A 84 17.94 -4.05 8.79
C GLN A 84 19.27 -4.15 8.06
N ALA A 85 20.27 -4.67 8.75
CA ALA A 85 21.57 -4.96 8.15
C ALA A 85 21.39 -5.95 6.99
N ALA A 86 22.22 -5.79 5.96
CA ALA A 86 22.36 -6.81 4.93
C ALA A 86 22.66 -8.16 5.57
N ARG A 87 22.00 -9.21 5.08
CA ARG A 87 22.13 -10.58 5.63
C ARG A 87 23.07 -11.44 4.82
N ILE A 88 23.34 -11.06 3.57
CA ILE A 88 24.24 -11.77 2.66
C ILE A 88 25.30 -10.82 2.09
N PRO A 89 26.51 -11.33 1.77
CA PRO A 89 27.60 -10.52 1.21
C PRO A 89 27.17 -9.74 -0.03
N GLY A 90 27.62 -8.50 -0.16
CA GLY A 90 27.24 -7.60 -1.26
C GLY A 90 25.84 -7.00 -1.13
N GLY A 91 25.05 -7.41 -0.14
CA GLY A 91 23.71 -6.88 0.11
C GLY A 91 23.72 -5.45 0.66
N THR A 92 22.58 -4.76 0.50
CA THR A 92 22.38 -3.41 1.01
C THR A 92 21.54 -3.41 2.28
N ASN A 93 21.85 -2.48 3.19
CA ASN A 93 21.03 -2.23 4.36
C ASN A 93 19.65 -1.68 3.94
N ARG A 94 18.60 -2.09 4.65
CA ARG A 94 17.24 -1.56 4.45
C ARG A 94 16.85 -0.64 5.59
N SER A 95 16.38 0.56 5.27
CA SER A 95 15.90 1.52 6.27
C SER A 95 14.40 1.36 6.54
N ALA A 96 13.98 1.63 7.77
CA ALA A 96 12.56 1.72 8.10
C ALA A 96 11.94 2.96 7.47
N VAL A 97 10.71 2.84 6.97
CA VAL A 97 9.97 3.90 6.28
C VAL A 97 8.64 4.22 6.95
N PHE A 98 8.44 3.70 8.17
CA PHE A 98 7.18 3.79 8.91
C PHE A 98 7.16 5.00 9.84
N GLY A 99 5.97 5.50 10.13
CA GLY A 99 5.75 6.52 11.16
C GLY A 99 5.61 7.95 10.64
N PRO A 100 5.51 8.92 11.57
CA PRO A 100 5.25 10.30 11.23
C PRO A 100 6.50 11.04 10.74
N ASN A 101 6.25 12.07 9.95
CA ASN A 101 7.25 13.07 9.56
C ASN A 101 6.56 14.44 9.48
N SER A 102 7.25 15.48 8.98
CA SER A 102 6.65 16.82 8.84
C SER A 102 5.45 16.84 7.89
N ASP A 103 5.36 15.91 6.95
CA ASP A 103 4.41 15.97 5.84
C ASP A 103 3.21 15.03 6.07
N HIS A 104 3.40 13.98 6.87
CA HIS A 104 2.43 12.91 7.09
C HIS A 104 2.29 12.54 8.56
N VAL A 105 1.04 12.27 8.95
CA VAL A 105 0.68 11.56 10.18
C VAL A 105 1.31 10.17 10.16
N ASP A 106 1.22 9.49 9.03
CA ASP A 106 1.87 8.21 8.79
C ASP A 106 2.33 8.17 7.34
N ALA A 107 3.64 8.34 7.14
CA ALA A 107 4.26 8.38 5.83
C ALA A 107 4.01 7.09 5.04
N TYR A 108 3.92 5.95 5.74
CA TYR A 108 3.65 4.68 5.09
C TYR A 108 2.26 4.70 4.46
N CYS A 109 1.18 4.97 5.18
CA CYS A 109 -0.16 4.91 4.56
C CYS A 109 -0.52 6.11 3.67
N GLY A 110 0.35 7.12 3.56
CA GLY A 110 0.12 8.32 2.79
C GLY A 110 -0.95 9.23 3.40
N TRP A 111 -1.06 9.27 4.74
CA TRP A 111 -1.99 10.15 5.46
C TRP A 111 -1.32 11.49 5.76
N PRO A 112 -1.61 12.56 4.99
CA PRO A 112 -0.94 13.85 5.14
C PRO A 112 -1.47 14.61 6.36
N TRP A 113 -0.66 15.53 6.85
CA TRP A 113 -1.15 16.66 7.64
C TRP A 113 -1.81 17.70 6.72
N ASP A 114 -2.79 18.46 7.21
CA ASP A 114 -3.26 19.65 6.49
C ASP A 114 -2.19 20.76 6.52
N LYS A 115 -1.44 20.84 7.63
CA LYS A 115 -0.30 21.74 7.81
C LYS A 115 0.98 20.97 8.07
N ALA A 116 2.00 21.23 7.23
CA ALA A 116 3.32 20.66 7.44
C ALA A 116 3.89 21.02 8.83
N GLY A 117 4.50 20.04 9.48
CA GLY A 117 4.98 20.12 10.86
C GLY A 117 4.00 19.57 11.91
N GLY A 118 2.86 19.04 11.47
CA GLY A 118 1.80 18.49 12.31
C GLY A 118 0.62 19.45 12.47
N ASP A 119 -0.59 18.90 12.51
CA ASP A 119 -1.79 19.64 12.90
C ASP A 119 -2.00 19.57 14.41
N TRP A 120 -2.42 20.67 15.03
CA TRP A 120 -2.63 20.73 16.47
C TRP A 120 -3.85 21.57 16.85
N LEU A 121 -4.36 21.28 18.04
CA LEU A 121 -5.31 22.09 18.77
C LEU A 121 -4.57 22.82 19.88
N ASP A 122 -4.70 24.14 19.91
CA ASP A 122 -4.16 24.97 20.98
C ASP A 122 -5.09 24.92 22.22
N ARG A 123 -4.70 25.59 23.32
CA ARG A 123 -5.46 25.55 24.58
C ARG A 123 -6.87 26.15 24.46
N ASP A 124 -7.04 27.12 23.56
CA ASP A 124 -8.30 27.83 23.36
C ASP A 124 -9.24 27.07 22.40
N GLY A 125 -8.84 25.87 21.96
CA GLY A 125 -9.60 25.07 21.01
C GLY A 125 -9.47 25.56 19.57
N VAL A 126 -8.47 26.39 19.27
CA VAL A 126 -8.21 26.90 17.92
C VAL A 126 -7.23 25.98 17.23
N ARG A 127 -7.64 25.42 16.09
CA ARG A 127 -6.76 24.60 15.25
C ARG A 127 -5.63 25.47 14.69
N HIS A 128 -4.40 25.01 14.86
CA HIS A 128 -3.16 25.74 14.56
C HIS A 128 -2.97 27.06 15.32
N GLY A 129 -3.72 27.27 16.40
CA GLY A 129 -3.61 28.47 17.21
C GLY A 129 -2.27 28.58 17.94
N PRO A 130 -1.88 29.79 18.36
CA PRO A 130 -0.57 30.03 18.94
C PRO A 130 -0.50 29.73 20.45
N THR A 131 -1.62 29.50 21.13
CA THR A 131 -1.66 29.38 22.60
C THR A 131 -1.32 27.95 23.04
N PRO A 132 -0.10 27.67 23.54
CA PRO A 132 0.23 26.32 23.98
C PRO A 132 -0.62 25.91 25.18
N TRP A 133 -0.85 24.60 25.32
CA TRP A 133 -1.53 24.07 26.50
C TRP A 133 -0.72 24.30 27.77
N THR A 134 0.61 24.21 27.64
CA THR A 134 1.58 24.50 28.68
C THR A 134 2.95 24.76 28.06
N THR A 135 3.84 25.37 28.84
CA THR A 135 5.23 25.64 28.46
C THR A 135 6.16 25.16 29.55
N ALA A 136 7.27 24.53 29.17
CA ALA A 136 8.34 24.17 30.09
C ALA A 136 9.59 25.00 29.80
N VAL A 137 10.15 25.60 30.85
CA VAL A 137 11.43 26.31 30.75
C VAL A 137 12.55 25.35 31.13
N THR A 138 13.48 25.15 30.21
CA THR A 138 14.70 24.36 30.44
C THR A 138 15.88 25.29 30.70
N GLN A 139 16.79 24.86 31.57
CA GLN A 139 17.90 25.71 32.03
C GLN A 139 18.92 25.99 30.94
N VAL A 140 19.77 26.98 31.18
CA VAL A 140 21.01 27.20 30.43
C VAL A 140 21.98 26.06 30.73
N GLY A 141 22.65 25.53 29.72
CA GLY A 141 23.66 24.50 29.91
C GLY A 141 24.55 24.30 28.69
N PRO A 142 25.70 23.63 28.86
CA PRO A 142 26.55 23.24 27.74
C PRO A 142 25.91 22.12 26.90
N VAL A 143 26.41 21.93 25.67
CA VAL A 143 26.12 20.75 24.85
C VAL A 143 26.48 19.49 25.64
N GLY A 144 25.61 18.48 25.62
CA GLY A 144 25.75 17.25 26.40
C GLY A 144 25.35 17.32 27.88
N LEU A 145 24.86 18.46 28.39
CA LEU A 145 24.22 18.47 29.71
C LEU A 145 22.95 17.62 29.67
N ILE A 146 22.86 16.65 30.58
CA ILE A 146 21.68 15.80 30.73
C ILE A 146 20.89 16.27 31.92
N GLN A 147 19.61 16.60 31.71
CA GLN A 147 18.73 17.08 32.77
C GLN A 147 17.29 16.63 32.54
N SER A 148 16.63 16.20 33.61
CA SER A 148 15.21 15.85 33.61
C SER A 148 14.34 17.06 33.99
N TYR A 149 13.18 17.16 33.34
CA TYR A 149 12.18 18.20 33.54
C TYR A 149 10.80 17.57 33.64
N ASP A 150 10.01 18.06 34.60
CA ASP A 150 8.61 17.68 34.76
C ASP A 150 7.72 18.81 34.24
N ILE A 151 6.78 18.45 33.37
CA ILE A 151 5.86 19.37 32.71
C ILE A 151 4.45 19.02 33.14
N ASP A 152 3.75 19.94 33.81
CA ASP A 152 2.34 19.77 34.13
C ASP A 152 1.51 19.85 32.84
N VAL A 153 0.86 18.74 32.51
CA VAL A 153 -0.01 18.56 31.34
C VAL A 153 -1.44 18.21 31.75
N THR A 154 -1.81 18.47 33.01
CA THR A 154 -3.10 18.10 33.59
C THR A 154 -4.28 18.55 32.73
N GLU A 155 -4.27 19.81 32.29
CA GLU A 155 -5.36 20.39 31.52
C GLU A 155 -5.56 19.67 30.16
N VAL A 156 -4.48 19.50 29.39
CA VAL A 156 -4.56 18.85 28.08
C VAL A 156 -4.87 17.36 28.18
N VAL A 157 -4.37 16.66 29.20
CA VAL A 157 -4.65 15.24 29.39
C VAL A 157 -6.09 15.01 29.85
N ARG A 158 -6.69 15.95 30.61
CA ARG A 158 -8.15 15.94 30.85
C ARG A 158 -8.93 16.10 29.55
N LYS A 159 -8.49 16.97 28.63
CA LYS A 159 -9.10 17.12 27.29
C LYS A 159 -9.01 15.82 26.49
N VAL A 160 -7.85 15.16 26.51
CA VAL A 160 -7.63 13.85 25.86
C VAL A 160 -8.64 12.82 26.34
N PHE A 161 -8.85 12.72 27.66
CA PHE A 161 -9.83 11.80 28.23
C PHE A 161 -11.27 12.19 27.87
N ALA A 162 -11.66 13.45 28.10
CA ALA A 162 -13.03 13.93 27.92
C ALA A 162 -13.53 13.82 26.47
N ASP A 163 -12.66 14.08 25.50
CA ASP A 163 -13.00 14.06 24.08
C ASP A 163 -12.69 12.72 23.40
N ASN A 164 -12.20 11.73 24.15
CA ASN A 164 -11.74 10.45 23.60
C ASN A 164 -10.65 10.61 22.50
N ARG A 165 -9.69 11.52 22.67
CA ARG A 165 -8.64 11.82 21.68
C ARG A 165 -7.40 10.94 21.87
N TRP A 166 -6.54 10.90 20.85
CA TRP A 166 -5.17 10.38 20.98
C TRP A 166 -4.39 11.15 22.05
N CYS A 167 -3.58 10.43 22.83
CA CYS A 167 -2.68 11.04 23.83
C CYS A 167 -1.35 11.39 23.15
N ALA A 168 -1.44 12.21 22.09
CA ALA A 168 -0.34 12.52 21.20
C ALA A 168 -0.10 14.04 21.15
N PHE A 169 1.15 14.45 21.27
CA PHE A 169 1.55 15.84 21.46
C PHE A 169 2.66 16.24 20.50
N ARG A 170 2.65 17.51 20.13
CA ARG A 170 3.78 18.19 19.50
C ARG A 170 4.52 19.01 20.56
N LEU A 171 5.79 18.70 20.76
CA LEU A 171 6.73 19.48 21.55
C LEU A 171 7.46 20.45 20.64
N ALA A 172 7.27 21.76 20.86
CA ALA A 172 7.78 22.80 19.97
C ALA A 172 8.72 23.74 20.72
N PRO A 173 9.96 23.97 20.24
CA PRO A 173 10.83 24.97 20.84
C PRO A 173 10.33 26.37 20.42
N LEU A 174 9.86 27.16 21.39
CA LEU A 174 9.51 28.58 21.17
C LEU A 174 10.76 29.46 21.20
N LYS A 175 11.73 29.08 22.02
CA LYS A 175 13.04 29.70 22.14
C LYS A 175 14.05 28.63 22.48
N GLY A 176 15.23 28.68 21.86
CA GLY A 176 16.33 27.77 22.15
C GLY A 176 16.09 26.33 21.69
N GLN A 177 17.08 25.73 21.05
CA GLN A 177 16.97 24.37 20.53
C GLN A 177 17.23 23.35 21.64
N ARG A 178 16.57 22.19 21.59
CA ARG A 178 16.79 21.05 22.50
C ARG A 178 16.72 19.73 21.75
N ALA A 179 17.43 18.73 22.28
CA ALA A 179 17.17 17.32 22.01
C ALA A 179 16.72 16.63 23.29
N ILE A 180 15.79 15.69 23.16
CA ILE A 180 15.32 14.83 24.24
C ILE A 180 15.80 13.41 24.02
N ALA A 181 15.91 12.64 25.10
CA ALA A 181 16.06 11.19 25.00
C ALA A 181 14.86 10.62 24.25
N GLY A 182 15.11 9.90 23.15
CA GLY A 182 14.08 9.19 22.41
C GLY A 182 13.61 7.94 23.14
N LEU A 183 12.55 7.32 22.62
CA LEU A 183 12.03 6.03 23.10
C LEU A 183 13.11 4.93 23.13
N TRP A 184 14.08 5.02 22.22
CA TRP A 184 15.13 4.03 22.00
C TRP A 184 16.46 4.41 22.66
N ASN A 185 16.49 5.46 23.48
CA ASN A 185 17.69 5.81 24.23
C ASN A 185 18.03 4.68 25.22
N LYS A 186 19.28 4.23 25.21
CA LYS A 186 19.74 3.10 26.03
C LYS A 186 20.26 3.51 27.41
N THR A 187 20.58 4.79 27.59
CA THR A 187 21.29 5.29 28.78
C THR A 187 20.45 6.27 29.58
N GLN A 188 19.48 6.92 28.94
CA GLN A 188 18.62 7.93 29.54
C GLN A 188 17.15 7.48 29.50
N PRO A 189 16.35 7.82 30.53
CA PRO A 189 14.93 7.52 30.53
C PRO A 189 14.23 8.19 29.35
N SER A 190 13.43 7.40 28.61
CA SER A 190 12.51 7.90 27.61
C SER A 190 11.39 8.75 28.26
N PRO A 191 10.67 9.57 27.47
CA PRO A 191 9.54 10.32 28.00
C PRO A 191 8.55 9.42 28.73
N LYS A 192 8.01 9.91 29.83
CA LYS A 192 7.02 9.18 30.64
C LYS A 192 5.92 10.13 31.05
N MET A 193 4.68 9.64 31.09
CA MET A 193 3.55 10.39 31.66
C MET A 193 3.05 9.71 32.93
N SER A 194 3.04 10.43 34.04
CA SER A 194 2.43 9.98 35.30
C SER A 194 1.09 10.67 35.50
N VAL A 195 0.07 9.91 35.86
CA VAL A 195 -1.31 10.39 36.10
C VAL A 195 -1.81 9.97 37.46
N GLN A 196 -2.51 10.88 38.13
CA GLN A 196 -3.42 10.58 39.22
C GLN A 196 -4.85 10.71 38.69
N TYR A 197 -5.67 9.71 38.94
CA TYR A 197 -7.08 9.69 38.57
C TYR A 197 -7.95 10.27 39.68
N THR A 198 -9.17 10.69 39.33
CA THR A 198 -10.11 11.30 40.29
C THR A 198 -10.60 10.34 41.37
N ASP A 199 -10.43 9.03 41.17
CA ASP A 199 -10.71 7.99 42.19
C ASP A 199 -9.53 7.76 43.16
N GLY A 200 -8.46 8.56 43.04
CA GLY A 200 -7.26 8.48 43.85
C GLY A 200 -6.21 7.48 43.35
N THR A 201 -6.53 6.62 42.37
CA THR A 201 -5.57 5.67 41.78
C THR A 201 -4.53 6.39 40.91
N ARG A 202 -3.36 5.77 40.71
CA ARG A 202 -2.27 6.32 39.89
C ARG A 202 -1.87 5.35 38.79
N ALA A 203 -1.36 5.90 37.68
CA ALA A 203 -0.78 5.11 36.61
C ALA A 203 0.40 5.85 35.96
N ASP A 204 1.29 5.07 35.38
CA ASP A 204 2.34 5.55 34.49
C ASP A 204 1.98 5.12 33.07
N LEU A 205 1.61 6.10 32.24
CA LEU A 205 1.28 5.89 30.84
C LEU A 205 2.58 5.84 30.04
N ARG A 206 2.80 4.72 29.38
CA ARG A 206 4.03 4.47 28.61
C ARG A 206 4.09 5.38 27.39
N CYS A 207 5.27 5.94 27.10
CA CYS A 207 5.54 6.54 25.79
C CYS A 207 5.61 5.45 24.73
N VAL A 208 4.79 5.58 23.69
CA VAL A 208 4.74 4.62 22.59
C VAL A 208 5.52 5.09 21.36
N ILE A 209 5.82 6.39 21.26
CA ILE A 209 6.67 6.92 20.19
C ILE A 209 7.30 8.26 20.60
N THR A 210 8.51 8.49 20.10
CA THR A 210 9.12 9.82 19.99
C THR A 210 9.60 9.96 18.55
N ALA A 211 9.22 11.02 17.85
CA ALA A 211 9.62 11.22 16.46
C ALA A 211 9.99 12.68 16.18
N GLU A 212 11.06 12.89 15.43
CA GLU A 212 11.45 14.24 15.00
C GLU A 212 10.49 14.77 13.94
N VAL A 213 10.10 16.03 14.04
CA VAL A 213 9.29 16.71 13.04
C VAL A 213 10.21 17.21 11.92
N LYS A 214 10.51 16.31 10.97
CA LYS A 214 11.38 16.57 9.82
C LYS A 214 10.79 16.03 8.52
N SER A 215 11.22 16.56 7.39
CA SER A 215 10.83 16.05 6.07
C SER A 215 11.56 14.75 5.70
N GLY A 216 10.97 13.96 4.81
CA GLY A 216 11.58 12.74 4.28
C GLY A 216 11.34 11.51 5.17
N VAL A 217 12.34 10.64 5.30
CA VAL A 217 12.21 9.38 6.05
C VAL A 217 11.94 9.68 7.54
N PRO A 218 10.89 9.08 8.15
CA PRO A 218 10.62 9.23 9.58
C PRO A 218 11.82 8.93 10.47
N ASN A 219 12.06 9.78 11.48
CA ASN A 219 13.09 9.56 12.49
C ASN A 219 12.45 9.38 13.87
N GLN A 220 12.26 8.12 14.29
CA GLN A 220 11.53 7.78 15.52
C GLN A 220 12.28 6.83 16.47
N ILE A 221 13.52 6.56 16.14
CA ILE A 221 14.35 5.47 16.69
C ILE A 221 15.78 5.92 16.99
N SER A 222 16.07 7.20 16.78
CA SER A 222 17.29 7.81 17.28
C SER A 222 17.26 7.85 18.81
N GLU A 223 18.42 7.66 19.43
CA GLU A 223 18.57 7.79 20.89
C GLU A 223 18.33 9.23 21.35
N GLU A 224 18.59 10.21 20.49
CA GLU A 224 18.28 11.62 20.70
C GLU A 224 17.30 12.11 19.61
N ILE A 225 16.23 12.79 20.05
CA ILE A 225 15.22 13.36 19.17
C ILE A 225 15.25 14.88 19.32
N TRP A 226 15.58 15.57 18.24
CA TRP A 226 15.60 17.03 18.19
C TRP A 226 14.17 17.61 18.14
N LEU A 227 13.97 18.75 18.79
CA LEU A 227 12.70 19.47 18.73
C LEU A 227 12.63 20.34 17.45
N PRO A 228 11.44 20.54 16.84
CA PRO A 228 10.16 20.02 17.25
C PRO A 228 10.04 18.50 17.12
N ALA A 229 9.31 17.88 18.05
CA ALA A 229 9.13 16.43 18.11
C ALA A 229 7.66 16.07 18.36
N PHE A 230 7.23 14.94 17.80
CA PHE A 230 6.01 14.26 18.19
C PHE A 230 6.30 13.27 19.32
N VAL A 231 5.43 13.23 20.31
CA VAL A 231 5.44 12.23 21.37
C VAL A 231 4.03 11.68 21.56
N GLU A 232 3.87 10.37 21.72
CA GLU A 232 2.58 9.75 22.01
C GLU A 232 2.70 8.81 23.18
N PHE A 233 1.66 8.79 24.02
CA PHE A 233 1.57 7.96 25.20
C PHE A 233 0.34 7.05 25.14
N GLU A 234 0.32 6.03 25.98
CA GLU A 234 -0.91 5.33 26.32
C GLU A 234 -1.99 6.32 26.79
N ARG A 235 -3.25 6.01 26.49
CA ARG A 235 -4.37 6.88 26.84
C ARG A 235 -4.73 6.70 28.32
N PRO A 236 -5.14 7.77 29.04
CA PRO A 236 -5.62 7.64 30.40
C PRO A 236 -6.87 6.74 30.42
N ALA A 237 -6.88 5.76 31.33
CA ALA A 237 -7.97 4.79 31.44
C ALA A 237 -9.20 5.33 32.19
N LYS A 238 -9.03 6.44 32.93
CA LYS A 238 -10.06 7.05 33.79
C LYS A 238 -9.93 8.58 33.79
N ALA A 239 -10.91 9.24 34.39
CA ALA A 239 -10.91 10.68 34.56
C ALA A 239 -9.69 11.16 35.36
N VAL A 240 -9.03 12.19 34.85
CA VAL A 240 -7.69 12.61 35.28
C VAL A 240 -7.78 13.75 36.31
N GLN A 241 -7.19 13.52 37.48
CA GLN A 241 -7.02 14.54 38.51
C GLN A 241 -5.76 15.39 38.25
N SER A 242 -4.62 14.77 37.98
CA SER A 242 -3.38 15.46 37.61
C SER A 242 -2.55 14.61 36.65
N ALA A 243 -1.74 15.25 35.81
CA ALA A 243 -0.87 14.60 34.87
C ALA A 243 0.44 15.37 34.67
N THR A 244 1.56 14.65 34.64
CA THR A 244 2.90 15.21 34.43
C THR A 244 3.63 14.41 33.35
N ILE A 245 4.26 15.10 32.39
CA ILE A 245 5.25 14.48 31.51
C ILE A 245 6.65 14.74 32.07
N SER A 246 7.41 13.67 32.29
CA SER A 246 8.84 13.75 32.58
C SER A 246 9.63 13.60 31.27
N LEU A 247 10.48 14.58 30.95
CA LEU A 247 11.36 14.57 29.79
C LEU A 247 12.83 14.62 30.23
N THR A 248 13.66 13.76 29.66
CA THR A 248 15.12 13.90 29.76
C THR A 248 15.64 14.67 28.56
N VAL A 249 16.15 15.88 28.79
CA VAL A 249 16.85 16.67 27.77
C VAL A 249 18.31 16.26 27.77
N THR A 250 18.84 15.91 26.59
CA THR A 250 20.23 15.45 26.43
C THR A 250 21.15 16.49 25.78
N GLN A 251 20.58 17.52 25.15
CA GLN A 251 21.34 18.57 24.48
C GLN A 251 20.81 19.98 24.79
N HIS A 252 21.69 20.88 25.22
CA HIS A 252 21.46 22.31 25.47
C HIS A 252 22.37 23.18 24.59
N PRO A 253 22.18 23.22 23.26
CA PRO A 253 23.02 24.01 22.38
C PRO A 253 22.98 25.51 22.70
N ASN A 254 24.06 26.19 22.36
CA ASN A 254 24.25 27.65 22.41
C ASN A 254 24.17 28.26 23.82
N ASN A 255 24.14 27.45 24.89
CA ASN A 255 24.14 27.92 26.28
C ASN A 255 23.04 28.97 26.55
N ILE A 256 21.85 28.75 25.99
CA ILE A 256 20.66 29.57 26.23
C ILE A 256 19.57 28.72 26.87
N ALA A 257 18.77 29.32 27.76
CA ALA A 257 17.53 28.70 28.24
C ALA A 257 16.57 28.49 27.07
N ALA A 258 15.84 27.38 27.09
CA ALA A 258 14.84 27.08 26.07
C ALA A 258 13.45 26.99 26.68
N GLU A 259 12.47 27.43 25.92
CA GLU A 259 11.06 27.33 26.24
C GLU A 259 10.42 26.33 25.27
N VAL A 260 9.86 25.26 25.81
CA VAL A 260 9.25 24.19 25.04
C VAL A 260 7.75 24.22 25.26
N ALA A 261 7.00 24.50 24.20
CA ALA A 261 5.55 24.45 24.17
C ALA A 261 5.03 23.04 23.93
N VAL A 262 3.91 22.72 24.58
CA VAL A 262 3.15 21.48 24.35
C VAL A 262 1.84 21.80 23.65
N PHE A 263 1.63 21.16 22.49
CA PHE A 263 0.38 21.24 21.74
C PHE A 263 -0.25 19.85 21.58
N LEU A 264 -1.58 19.76 21.66
CA LEU A 264 -2.32 18.51 21.42
C LEU A 264 -2.45 18.27 19.91
N LEU A 265 -2.09 17.10 19.42
CA LEU A 265 -2.22 16.81 17.99
C LEU A 265 -3.69 16.68 17.55
N ASP A 266 -3.98 17.16 16.34
CA ASP A 266 -5.31 17.19 15.73
C ASP A 266 -5.25 16.85 14.22
N PRO A 267 -4.87 15.60 13.88
CA PRO A 267 -4.74 15.17 12.49
C PRO A 267 -6.06 15.32 11.72
N PRO A 268 -6.04 15.57 10.41
CA PRO A 268 -7.24 15.54 9.59
C PRO A 268 -7.80 14.12 9.59
N VAL A 269 -9.12 14.01 9.76
CA VAL A 269 -9.82 12.72 9.74
C VAL A 269 -10.84 12.77 8.63
N ASN A 270 -11.02 11.67 7.90
CA ASN A 270 -12.04 11.63 6.85
C ASN A 270 -13.44 11.83 7.45
N ARG A 271 -14.17 12.81 6.92
CA ARG A 271 -15.56 13.10 7.31
C ARG A 271 -16.51 13.05 6.11
N ASP A 272 -16.04 12.54 4.97
CA ASP A 272 -16.87 12.38 3.78
C ASP A 272 -18.02 11.43 4.10
N ALA A 273 -19.22 11.80 3.66
CA ALA A 273 -20.41 11.00 3.90
C ALA A 273 -20.35 9.70 3.10
N VAL A 274 -20.99 8.65 3.65
CA VAL A 274 -21.25 7.42 2.91
C VAL A 274 -22.14 7.76 1.71
N ARG A 275 -21.67 7.44 0.52
CA ARG A 275 -22.42 7.57 -0.72
C ARG A 275 -23.08 6.23 -1.06
N TYR A 276 -24.37 6.29 -1.36
CA TYR A 276 -25.13 5.16 -1.88
C TYR A 276 -25.32 5.31 -3.39
N GLY A 277 -25.19 4.21 -4.12
CA GLY A 277 -25.30 4.18 -5.57
C GLY A 277 -26.43 3.28 -6.06
N VAL A 278 -26.29 2.76 -7.27
CA VAL A 278 -27.23 1.84 -7.92
C VAL A 278 -27.56 0.63 -7.02
N ALA A 279 -26.58 0.09 -6.29
CA ALA A 279 -26.76 -1.08 -5.42
C ALA A 279 -27.76 -0.86 -4.28
N ALA A 280 -28.00 0.38 -3.86
CA ALA A 280 -29.00 0.70 -2.84
C ALA A 280 -30.45 0.68 -3.37
N LYS A 281 -30.63 0.68 -4.70
CA LYS A 281 -31.94 0.73 -5.38
C LYS A 281 -32.44 -0.64 -5.83
N VAL A 282 -31.60 -1.68 -5.74
CA VAL A 282 -31.93 -3.05 -6.15
C VAL A 282 -32.26 -3.91 -4.93
N GLY A 283 -32.52 -5.20 -5.15
CA GLY A 283 -32.78 -6.14 -4.06
C GLY A 283 -31.56 -6.34 -3.15
N ALA A 284 -31.79 -6.92 -1.97
CA ALA A 284 -30.73 -7.24 -1.02
C ALA A 284 -29.63 -8.09 -1.68
N LEU A 285 -28.38 -7.85 -1.28
CA LEU A 285 -27.20 -8.56 -1.78
C LEU A 285 -27.16 -8.58 -3.33
N ASP A 286 -27.43 -7.41 -3.92
CA ASP A 286 -27.45 -7.16 -5.36
C ASP A 286 -28.45 -8.00 -6.18
N ALA A 287 -29.52 -8.50 -5.56
CA ALA A 287 -30.55 -9.19 -6.32
C ALA A 287 -31.14 -8.26 -7.41
N GLY A 288 -30.93 -8.65 -8.68
CA GLY A 288 -31.37 -7.89 -9.85
C GLY A 288 -30.42 -6.79 -10.33
N ILE A 289 -29.20 -6.68 -9.80
CA ILE A 289 -28.29 -5.57 -10.15
C ILE A 289 -27.95 -5.49 -11.65
N GLU A 290 -27.88 -6.61 -12.35
CA GLU A 290 -27.53 -6.64 -13.78
C GLU A 290 -28.56 -5.96 -14.68
N SER A 291 -29.80 -5.81 -14.20
CA SER A 291 -30.85 -5.09 -14.93
C SER A 291 -30.93 -3.60 -14.55
N ALA A 292 -30.08 -3.13 -13.63
CA ALA A 292 -30.12 -1.75 -13.17
C ALA A 292 -29.48 -0.79 -14.20
N PRO A 293 -29.98 0.44 -14.32
CA PRO A 293 -29.42 1.42 -15.24
C PRO A 293 -27.91 1.63 -15.03
N GLY A 294 -27.17 1.68 -16.14
CA GLY A 294 -25.73 1.92 -16.12
C GLY A 294 -24.88 0.72 -15.70
N ILE A 295 -25.44 -0.41 -15.31
CA ILE A 295 -24.68 -1.64 -15.02
C ILE A 295 -24.38 -2.37 -16.34
N ILE A 296 -23.12 -2.77 -16.50
CA ILE A 296 -22.64 -3.54 -17.66
C ILE A 296 -22.60 -5.04 -17.32
N GLY A 297 -22.27 -5.39 -16.08
CA GLY A 297 -22.33 -6.77 -15.59
C GLY A 297 -22.01 -6.89 -14.09
N ALA A 298 -22.22 -8.09 -13.53
CA ALA A 298 -21.98 -8.38 -12.12
C ALA A 298 -21.69 -9.87 -11.88
N HIS A 299 -21.00 -10.18 -10.77
CA HIS A 299 -20.87 -11.54 -10.20
C HIS A 299 -21.27 -11.51 -8.72
N ARG A 300 -22.30 -12.29 -8.36
CA ARG A 300 -22.86 -12.29 -6.99
C ARG A 300 -22.33 -13.42 -6.08
N TYR A 301 -21.76 -14.48 -6.64
CA TYR A 301 -21.22 -15.64 -5.89
C TYR A 301 -22.19 -16.25 -4.87
N VAL A 302 -23.46 -16.42 -5.26
CA VAL A 302 -24.48 -17.03 -4.39
C VAL A 302 -24.18 -18.50 -4.17
N ASP A 303 -24.43 -19.02 -2.97
CA ASP A 303 -24.26 -20.44 -2.67
C ASP A 303 -25.02 -21.34 -3.67
N GLY A 304 -24.40 -22.46 -4.05
CA GLY A 304 -24.93 -23.38 -5.06
C GLY A 304 -24.59 -23.02 -6.51
N THR A 305 -23.97 -21.85 -6.77
CA THR A 305 -23.38 -21.54 -8.08
C THR A 305 -22.10 -22.35 -8.31
N ALA A 306 -21.69 -22.47 -9.58
CA ALA A 306 -20.47 -23.16 -9.98
C ALA A 306 -19.38 -22.16 -10.41
N LEU A 307 -18.10 -22.55 -10.30
CA LEU A 307 -16.99 -21.71 -10.76
C LEU A 307 -17.13 -21.33 -12.25
N SER A 308 -17.68 -22.23 -13.08
CA SER A 308 -17.94 -22.01 -14.50
C SER A 308 -18.96 -20.90 -14.79
N ASP A 309 -19.74 -20.46 -13.80
CA ASP A 309 -20.65 -19.32 -13.95
C ASP A 309 -19.87 -18.01 -14.05
N PHE A 310 -18.70 -17.93 -13.40
CA PHE A 310 -17.88 -16.72 -13.29
C PHE A 310 -16.57 -16.80 -14.07
N VAL A 311 -16.05 -18.00 -14.33
CA VAL A 311 -14.77 -18.24 -14.99
C VAL A 311 -14.99 -19.06 -16.26
N HIS A 312 -14.37 -18.64 -17.36
CA HIS A 312 -14.41 -19.40 -18.60
C HIS A 312 -13.63 -20.72 -18.42
N PRO A 313 -14.18 -21.88 -18.84
CA PRO A 313 -13.60 -23.19 -18.52
C PRO A 313 -12.31 -23.50 -19.28
N GLU A 314 -12.04 -22.79 -20.38
CA GLU A 314 -10.79 -22.96 -21.12
C GLU A 314 -9.61 -22.43 -20.30
N PRO A 315 -8.59 -23.26 -20.04
CA PRO A 315 -7.57 -22.96 -19.03
C PRO A 315 -6.60 -21.85 -19.43
N SER A 316 -6.49 -21.51 -20.71
CA SER A 316 -5.69 -20.38 -21.18
C SER A 316 -6.09 -19.94 -22.58
N ILE A 317 -6.44 -18.66 -22.73
CA ILE A 317 -6.58 -18.01 -24.05
C ILE A 317 -5.46 -16.96 -24.16
N ASN A 318 -4.78 -16.89 -25.31
CA ASN A 318 -3.73 -15.89 -25.52
C ASN A 318 -4.32 -14.50 -25.77
N THR A 319 -4.69 -13.80 -24.71
CA THR A 319 -5.29 -12.46 -24.80
C THR A 319 -4.32 -11.35 -25.25
N TRP A 320 -3.09 -11.72 -25.62
CA TRP A 320 -2.08 -10.85 -26.23
C TRP A 320 -2.01 -11.00 -27.75
N ALA A 321 -2.82 -11.87 -28.35
CA ALA A 321 -2.85 -12.10 -29.78
C ALA A 321 -4.18 -11.64 -30.38
N SER A 322 -4.14 -10.75 -31.36
CA SER A 322 -5.34 -10.21 -32.03
C SER A 322 -6.18 -11.30 -32.70
N ARG A 323 -5.59 -12.44 -33.09
CA ARG A 323 -6.34 -13.58 -33.66
C ARG A 323 -7.41 -14.15 -32.74
N GLU A 324 -7.28 -13.98 -31.42
CA GLU A 324 -8.24 -14.47 -30.43
C GLU A 324 -9.46 -13.55 -30.30
N PHE A 325 -9.40 -12.36 -30.92
CA PHE A 325 -10.43 -11.34 -30.86
C PHE A 325 -11.18 -11.20 -32.19
N ASP A 326 -12.39 -10.68 -32.10
CA ASP A 326 -13.25 -10.31 -33.22
C ASP A 326 -12.53 -9.30 -34.12
N PRO A 327 -12.26 -9.63 -35.40
CA PRO A 327 -11.60 -8.71 -36.34
C PRO A 327 -12.36 -7.39 -36.55
N ALA A 328 -13.68 -7.35 -36.28
CA ALA A 328 -14.47 -6.11 -36.36
C ALA A 328 -13.98 -5.02 -35.41
N LEU A 329 -13.23 -5.37 -34.35
CA LEU A 329 -12.57 -4.39 -33.49
C LEU A 329 -11.62 -3.48 -34.28
N TRP A 330 -10.99 -4.00 -35.34
CA TRP A 330 -10.08 -3.29 -36.25
C TRP A 330 -10.67 -3.08 -37.66
N GLY A 331 -12.00 -3.17 -37.81
CA GLY A 331 -12.68 -2.94 -39.09
C GLY A 331 -12.69 -4.14 -40.05
N GLY A 332 -12.33 -5.33 -39.57
CA GLY A 332 -12.51 -6.59 -40.31
C GLY A 332 -13.94 -7.14 -40.25
N THR A 333 -14.14 -8.32 -40.83
CA THR A 333 -15.43 -9.04 -40.77
C THR A 333 -15.71 -9.52 -39.34
N PRO A 334 -16.91 -9.29 -38.79
CA PRO A 334 -17.27 -9.77 -37.46
C PRO A 334 -17.16 -11.28 -37.29
N ASP A 335 -16.61 -11.72 -36.16
CA ASP A 335 -16.59 -13.12 -35.73
C ASP A 335 -17.01 -13.24 -34.27
N THR A 336 -18.27 -13.60 -34.04
CA THR A 336 -18.86 -13.73 -32.70
C THR A 336 -18.43 -14.99 -31.96
N THR A 337 -17.60 -15.86 -32.57
CA THR A 337 -17.02 -17.02 -31.88
C THR A 337 -15.75 -16.66 -31.11
N LYS A 338 -15.26 -15.43 -31.25
CA LYS A 338 -14.02 -14.91 -30.65
C LYS A 338 -14.28 -13.93 -29.51
N LEU A 339 -13.21 -13.52 -28.82
CA LEU A 339 -13.29 -12.48 -27.80
C LEU A 339 -13.72 -11.13 -28.41
N PRO A 340 -14.50 -10.28 -27.72
CA PRO A 340 -14.98 -10.45 -26.35
C PRO A 340 -16.28 -11.28 -26.22
N HIS A 341 -16.87 -11.73 -27.33
CA HIS A 341 -18.15 -12.47 -27.33
C HIS A 341 -18.03 -13.82 -26.64
N LYS A 342 -16.95 -14.56 -26.94
CA LYS A 342 -16.61 -15.81 -26.28
C LYS A 342 -16.33 -15.56 -24.79
N GLY A 343 -17.13 -16.19 -23.92
CA GLY A 343 -16.97 -16.03 -22.47
C GLY A 343 -17.35 -14.66 -21.94
N LEU A 344 -18.19 -13.91 -22.66
CA LEU A 344 -18.64 -12.58 -22.24
C LEU A 344 -19.16 -12.58 -20.79
N GLY A 345 -18.69 -11.61 -20.01
CA GLY A 345 -19.04 -11.49 -18.60
C GLY A 345 -18.31 -12.46 -17.68
N LYS A 346 -17.42 -13.33 -18.18
CA LYS A 346 -16.63 -14.27 -17.36
C LYS A 346 -15.15 -13.90 -17.33
N PHE A 347 -14.46 -14.30 -16.28
CA PHE A 347 -13.01 -14.22 -16.19
C PHE A 347 -12.35 -15.20 -17.17
N ILE A 348 -11.43 -14.68 -17.96
CA ILE A 348 -10.57 -15.43 -18.88
C ILE A 348 -9.12 -15.27 -18.42
N THR A 349 -8.45 -16.40 -18.16
CA THR A 349 -7.06 -16.43 -17.69
C THR A 349 -6.09 -16.62 -18.85
N THR A 350 -4.88 -16.09 -18.69
CA THR A 350 -3.81 -16.19 -19.71
C THR A 350 -2.69 -17.14 -19.32
N SER A 351 -2.47 -17.40 -18.03
CA SER A 351 -1.18 -17.94 -17.59
C SER A 351 -1.18 -18.69 -16.26
N ILE A 352 -2.29 -18.70 -15.50
CA ILE A 352 -2.36 -19.39 -14.21
C ILE A 352 -3.56 -20.36 -14.26
N PRO A 353 -3.34 -21.67 -14.48
CA PRO A 353 -4.40 -22.65 -14.40
C PRO A 353 -4.86 -22.78 -12.95
N ASN A 354 -6.14 -23.05 -12.72
CA ASN A 354 -6.73 -23.24 -11.38
C ASN A 354 -6.41 -22.10 -10.40
N TRP A 355 -6.39 -20.86 -10.89
CA TRP A 355 -6.00 -19.68 -10.13
C TRP A 355 -7.01 -19.27 -9.03
N ALA A 356 -8.24 -19.80 -9.08
CA ALA A 356 -9.28 -19.52 -8.12
C ALA A 356 -10.12 -20.75 -7.79
N ASP A 357 -10.56 -20.80 -6.53
CA ASP A 357 -11.60 -21.67 -6.04
C ASP A 357 -12.87 -20.86 -5.77
N LEU A 358 -14.05 -21.43 -6.03
CA LEU A 358 -15.31 -20.88 -5.53
C LEU A 358 -15.60 -21.52 -4.17
N VAL A 359 -15.71 -20.70 -3.12
CA VAL A 359 -16.07 -21.16 -1.77
C VAL A 359 -17.47 -20.69 -1.41
N ASP A 360 -18.26 -21.57 -0.80
CA ASP A 360 -19.58 -21.24 -0.27
C ASP A 360 -19.51 -20.48 1.06
N SER A 361 -20.66 -19.99 1.52
CA SER A 361 -20.77 -19.22 2.76
C SER A 361 -20.47 -20.03 4.04
N SER A 362 -20.37 -21.37 3.94
CA SER A 362 -20.03 -22.28 5.05
C SER A 362 -18.53 -22.55 5.19
N HIS A 363 -17.70 -22.10 4.24
CA HIS A 363 -16.25 -22.28 4.30
C HIS A 363 -15.62 -21.72 5.59
N THR A 364 -14.62 -22.41 6.14
CA THR A 364 -14.01 -22.04 7.44
C THR A 364 -12.48 -21.91 7.45
N SER A 365 -11.81 -22.07 6.30
CA SER A 365 -10.34 -21.98 6.22
C SER A 365 -9.84 -20.55 5.94
N ASP A 366 -8.54 -20.33 6.15
CA ASP A 366 -7.83 -19.07 5.86
C ASP A 366 -8.46 -17.81 6.47
N GLY A 367 -9.13 -17.95 7.62
CA GLY A 367 -9.82 -16.86 8.29
C GLY A 367 -11.07 -16.35 7.57
N PHE A 368 -11.63 -17.12 6.63
CA PHE A 368 -12.84 -16.75 5.92
C PHE A 368 -14.03 -16.60 6.87
N LYS A 369 -14.82 -15.56 6.60
CA LYS A 369 -16.21 -15.42 7.06
C LYS A 369 -16.98 -14.91 5.86
N PRO A 370 -18.19 -15.42 5.58
CA PRO A 370 -18.96 -14.96 4.44
C PRO A 370 -19.30 -13.47 4.58
N LEU A 371 -19.50 -12.80 3.44
CA LEU A 371 -19.97 -11.42 3.44
C LEU A 371 -21.38 -11.31 4.04
N ALA A 372 -22.23 -12.27 3.70
CA ALA A 372 -23.55 -12.50 4.25
C ALA A 372 -23.90 -14.00 4.14
N PRO A 373 -24.82 -14.53 4.95
CA PRO A 373 -25.32 -15.89 4.77
C PRO A 373 -25.81 -16.12 3.33
N GLY A 374 -25.41 -17.24 2.71
CA GLY A 374 -25.77 -17.55 1.32
C GLY A 374 -24.91 -16.87 0.24
N VAL A 375 -23.90 -16.10 0.64
CA VAL A 375 -22.96 -15.43 -0.29
C VAL A 375 -21.54 -15.95 -0.05
N GLY A 376 -21.06 -16.69 -1.04
CA GLY A 376 -19.70 -17.19 -1.14
C GLY A 376 -18.72 -16.15 -1.69
N ALA A 377 -17.57 -16.65 -2.15
CA ALA A 377 -16.50 -15.82 -2.71
C ALA A 377 -15.60 -16.60 -3.68
N LEU A 378 -14.93 -15.89 -4.59
CA LEU A 378 -13.72 -16.40 -5.21
C LEU A 378 -12.58 -16.31 -4.19
N LYS A 379 -11.97 -17.45 -3.90
CA LYS A 379 -10.76 -17.58 -3.12
C LYS A 379 -9.57 -17.67 -4.06
N VAL A 380 -8.57 -16.81 -3.85
CA VAL A 380 -7.34 -16.80 -4.64
C VAL A 380 -6.15 -16.96 -3.71
N ARG A 381 -5.34 -17.99 -3.96
CA ARG A 381 -4.11 -18.26 -3.20
C ARG A 381 -2.88 -17.81 -4.00
N MET A 382 -1.91 -17.24 -3.29
CA MET A 382 -0.58 -16.98 -3.80
C MET A 382 0.43 -17.63 -2.83
N PRO A 383 1.12 -18.71 -3.25
CA PRO A 383 2.03 -19.44 -2.39
C PRO A 383 3.31 -18.64 -2.11
N SER A 384 4.02 -19.03 -1.06
CA SER A 384 5.44 -18.73 -0.91
C SER A 384 6.26 -19.50 -1.95
N GLU A 385 7.24 -18.83 -2.56
CA GLU A 385 8.16 -19.37 -3.57
C GLU A 385 9.63 -19.22 -3.14
N VAL A 386 9.91 -18.58 -2.01
CA VAL A 386 11.29 -18.37 -1.50
C VAL A 386 11.38 -18.91 -0.08
N ALA A 387 12.47 -19.62 0.21
CA ALA A 387 12.65 -20.28 1.50
C ALA A 387 13.72 -19.60 2.36
N ALA A 388 14.77 -19.03 1.76
CA ALA A 388 15.92 -18.53 2.50
C ALA A 388 16.58 -17.27 1.90
N ASP A 389 17.35 -16.58 2.73
CA ASP A 389 18.30 -15.56 2.26
C ASP A 389 19.35 -16.22 1.34
N GLY A 390 19.62 -15.61 0.18
CA GLY A 390 20.58 -16.11 -0.82
C GLY A 390 19.97 -16.96 -1.93
N ASP A 391 18.68 -17.24 -1.91
CA ASP A 391 18.00 -17.96 -3.00
C ASP A 391 18.09 -17.18 -4.33
N VAL A 392 18.20 -17.91 -5.44
CA VAL A 392 18.16 -17.36 -6.81
C VAL A 392 16.74 -17.48 -7.35
N VAL A 393 16.06 -16.35 -7.57
CA VAL A 393 14.59 -16.33 -7.77
C VAL A 393 14.14 -15.80 -9.14
N GLY A 394 15.07 -15.41 -10.00
CA GLY A 394 14.76 -14.79 -11.29
C GLY A 394 14.26 -13.34 -11.16
N TYR A 395 13.85 -12.75 -12.29
CA TYR A 395 13.38 -11.36 -12.39
C TYR A 395 11.85 -11.23 -12.41
N GLY A 396 11.14 -12.26 -11.95
CA GLY A 396 9.68 -12.28 -11.93
C GLY A 396 9.13 -12.34 -10.51
N GLY A 397 7.99 -11.71 -10.28
CA GLY A 397 7.20 -11.89 -9.08
C GLY A 397 6.41 -13.20 -9.02
N SER A 398 5.61 -13.34 -7.98
CA SER A 398 4.73 -14.49 -7.74
C SER A 398 3.30 -14.16 -8.12
N GLY A 399 2.66 -15.03 -8.92
CA GLY A 399 1.27 -14.85 -9.33
C GLY A 399 0.31 -15.69 -8.50
N GLY A 400 -0.77 -15.07 -8.03
CA GLY A 400 -1.97 -15.77 -7.55
C GLY A 400 -3.12 -15.69 -8.55
N ALA A 401 -3.36 -14.54 -9.16
CA ALA A 401 -4.38 -14.36 -10.21
C ALA A 401 -3.92 -13.42 -11.31
N ASN A 402 -4.30 -13.77 -12.54
CA ASN A 402 -4.14 -12.96 -13.74
C ASN A 402 -5.27 -13.30 -14.73
N ALA A 403 -6.42 -12.65 -14.56
CA ALA A 403 -7.61 -12.95 -15.34
C ALA A 403 -8.37 -11.67 -15.74
N SER A 404 -9.01 -11.68 -16.90
CA SER A 404 -9.71 -10.52 -17.45
C SER A 404 -11.17 -10.82 -17.77
N ILE A 405 -12.07 -9.86 -17.52
CA ILE A 405 -13.42 -9.83 -18.09
C ILE A 405 -13.42 -8.79 -19.21
N PHE A 406 -13.59 -9.21 -20.46
CA PHE A 406 -13.62 -8.27 -21.57
C PHE A 406 -14.95 -7.54 -21.66
N LEU A 407 -14.90 -6.25 -22.01
CA LEU A 407 -16.10 -5.49 -22.27
C LEU A 407 -16.78 -5.97 -23.56
N PRO A 408 -18.13 -5.89 -23.65
CA PRO A 408 -18.85 -6.16 -24.89
C PRO A 408 -18.28 -5.34 -26.06
N GLU A 409 -18.31 -5.90 -27.28
CA GLU A 409 -17.75 -5.28 -28.49
C GLU A 409 -18.11 -3.78 -28.63
N PRO A 410 -19.37 -3.33 -28.42
CA PRO A 410 -19.71 -1.92 -28.60
C PRO A 410 -18.91 -0.98 -27.69
N LEU A 411 -18.54 -1.44 -26.50
CA LEU A 411 -17.84 -0.67 -25.47
C LEU A 411 -16.32 -0.86 -25.51
N PHE A 412 -15.84 -2.00 -26.02
CA PHE A 412 -14.42 -2.36 -26.05
C PHE A 412 -13.58 -1.28 -26.74
N GLY A 413 -12.64 -0.67 -26.02
CA GLY A 413 -11.79 0.39 -26.56
C GLY A 413 -12.51 1.72 -26.80
N ARG A 414 -13.79 1.85 -26.44
CA ARG A 414 -14.59 3.09 -26.57
C ARG A 414 -15.00 3.70 -25.24
N LEU A 415 -15.25 2.87 -24.21
CA LEU A 415 -15.76 3.36 -22.93
C LEU A 415 -14.73 4.27 -22.23
N PRO A 416 -15.04 5.56 -21.98
CA PRO A 416 -14.09 6.50 -21.38
C PRO A 416 -14.17 6.55 -19.86
N ARG A 417 -15.26 6.04 -19.26
CA ARG A 417 -15.52 6.13 -17.82
C ARG A 417 -16.14 4.84 -17.32
N ILE A 418 -15.65 4.34 -16.19
CA ILE A 418 -16.15 3.12 -15.58
C ILE A 418 -16.03 3.16 -14.06
N PHE A 419 -17.04 2.60 -13.40
CA PHE A 419 -17.04 2.22 -12.00
C PHE A 419 -16.86 0.72 -11.88
N VAL A 420 -16.01 0.29 -10.95
CA VAL A 420 -15.80 -1.13 -10.63
C VAL A 420 -15.87 -1.29 -9.12
N ARG A 421 -16.88 -2.02 -8.66
CA ARG A 421 -17.08 -2.35 -7.25
C ARG A 421 -16.88 -3.84 -7.02
N HIS A 422 -16.15 -4.19 -5.97
CA HIS A 422 -16.02 -5.55 -5.47
C HIS A 422 -15.82 -5.54 -3.96
N TYR A 423 -16.13 -6.66 -3.31
CA TYR A 423 -15.83 -6.86 -1.90
C TYR A 423 -14.52 -7.61 -1.78
N PHE A 424 -13.63 -7.09 -0.95
CA PHE A 424 -12.31 -7.65 -0.72
C PHE A 424 -12.17 -8.06 0.74
N ARG A 425 -11.63 -9.26 0.97
CA ARG A 425 -11.18 -9.72 2.28
C ARG A 425 -9.80 -10.35 2.13
N LEU A 426 -8.85 -9.84 2.91
CA LEU A 426 -7.54 -10.46 3.06
C LEU A 426 -7.64 -11.60 4.08
N GLY A 427 -7.29 -12.80 3.64
CA GLY A 427 -7.27 -14.01 4.46
C GLY A 427 -5.98 -14.17 5.25
N THR A 428 -5.95 -15.19 6.11
CA THR A 428 -4.82 -15.52 6.97
C THR A 428 -4.44 -17.00 6.85
N PRO A 429 -3.84 -17.42 5.71
CA PRO A 429 -3.46 -18.82 5.50
C PRO A 429 -2.37 -19.31 6.48
N GLU A 430 -1.56 -18.40 7.02
CA GLU A 430 -0.51 -18.72 8.00
C GLU A 430 -1.01 -18.75 9.47
N GLY A 431 -2.33 -18.65 9.73
CA GLY A 431 -2.90 -18.71 11.08
C GLY A 431 -3.97 -17.65 11.36
N SER A 432 -4.15 -17.25 12.62
CA SER A 432 -5.21 -16.30 13.01
C SER A 432 -4.83 -14.83 12.89
N GLN A 433 -3.55 -14.51 12.64
CA GLN A 433 -3.03 -13.14 12.63
C GLN A 433 -2.29 -12.83 11.32
N TYR A 434 -2.55 -11.67 10.74
CA TYR A 434 -1.82 -11.12 9.60
C TYR A 434 -0.73 -10.16 10.08
N VAL A 435 0.22 -10.65 10.88
CA VAL A 435 1.35 -9.83 11.35
C VAL A 435 2.61 -10.30 10.65
N ARG A 436 3.37 -9.34 10.15
CA ARG A 436 4.50 -9.58 9.26
C ARG A 436 5.80 -9.47 10.06
N ASP A 437 6.48 -10.61 10.18
CA ASP A 437 7.80 -10.67 10.83
C ASP A 437 8.88 -10.18 9.84
N PRO A 438 9.59 -9.09 10.11
CA PRO A 438 10.65 -8.59 9.25
C PRO A 438 11.71 -9.65 8.89
N LYS A 439 11.91 -10.68 9.71
CA LYS A 439 12.80 -11.81 9.40
C LYS A 439 12.37 -12.58 8.15
N LYS A 440 11.07 -12.66 7.87
CA LYS A 440 10.52 -13.32 6.68
C LYS A 440 10.65 -12.48 5.41
N ARG A 441 11.08 -11.22 5.49
CA ARG A 441 11.54 -10.48 4.32
C ARG A 441 12.99 -10.87 4.07
N LEU A 442 13.24 -11.56 2.97
CA LEU A 442 14.53 -12.17 2.63
C LEU A 442 15.32 -11.29 1.65
N GLN A 443 16.65 -11.43 1.63
CA GLN A 443 17.54 -10.97 0.59
C GLN A 443 17.83 -12.11 -0.41
N VAL A 444 17.60 -11.86 -1.69
CA VAL A 444 17.66 -12.87 -2.76
C VAL A 444 18.49 -12.36 -3.95
N TYR A 445 18.91 -13.26 -4.82
CA TYR A 445 19.54 -12.94 -6.10
C TYR A 445 18.54 -13.14 -7.25
N HIS A 446 18.63 -12.34 -8.31
CA HIS A 446 17.87 -12.65 -9.52
C HIS A 446 18.56 -13.71 -10.37
N LEU A 447 19.90 -13.80 -10.32
CA LEU A 447 20.72 -14.72 -11.12
C LEU A 447 21.82 -15.35 -10.27
N GLU A 448 22.23 -16.59 -10.61
CA GLU A 448 23.22 -17.39 -9.85
C GLU A 448 24.56 -16.69 -9.62
N ASN A 449 24.97 -15.80 -10.54
CA ASN A 449 26.26 -15.10 -10.47
C ASN A 449 26.13 -13.59 -10.22
N GLN A 450 24.94 -13.13 -9.82
CA GLN A 450 24.74 -11.72 -9.46
C GLN A 450 25.45 -11.42 -8.14
N GLN A 451 26.30 -10.39 -8.10
CA GLN A 451 27.04 -10.05 -6.87
C GLN A 451 26.22 -9.24 -5.86
N ALA A 452 25.18 -8.54 -6.31
CA ALA A 452 24.38 -7.65 -5.47
C ALA A 452 22.98 -8.22 -5.25
N PRO A 453 22.69 -8.81 -4.08
CA PRO A 453 21.36 -9.27 -3.74
C PRO A 453 20.40 -8.11 -3.44
N VAL A 454 19.11 -8.39 -3.51
CA VAL A 454 18.02 -7.44 -3.27
C VAL A 454 17.09 -7.93 -2.18
N TRP A 455 16.46 -7.00 -1.45
CA TRP A 455 15.38 -7.36 -0.53
C TRP A 455 14.11 -7.72 -1.32
N THR A 456 13.39 -8.72 -0.84
CA THR A 456 12.06 -9.07 -1.34
C THR A 456 11.05 -7.93 -1.12
N ASP A 457 10.17 -7.73 -2.10
CA ASP A 457 9.36 -6.52 -2.25
C ASP A 457 8.28 -6.38 -1.16
N TRP A 458 7.61 -7.48 -0.77
CA TRP A 458 6.39 -7.47 0.09
C TRP A 458 5.41 -6.35 -0.27
N ALA A 459 5.25 -6.19 -1.57
CA ALA A 459 4.33 -5.29 -2.21
C ALA A 459 3.87 -5.97 -3.49
N GLY A 460 2.88 -5.44 -4.18
CA GLY A 460 2.36 -6.12 -5.37
C GLY A 460 1.13 -5.47 -5.95
N LYS A 461 0.35 -6.26 -6.68
CA LYS A 461 -0.89 -5.82 -7.33
C LYS A 461 -2.07 -6.62 -6.84
N PHE A 462 -3.23 -5.98 -6.71
CA PHE A 462 -4.46 -6.62 -6.24
C PHE A 462 -5.72 -6.05 -6.90
N GLY A 463 -6.85 -6.72 -6.66
CA GLY A 463 -8.19 -6.22 -7.00
C GLY A 463 -8.54 -6.34 -8.48
N ILE A 464 -9.71 -5.78 -8.82
CA ILE A 464 -10.32 -5.81 -10.15
C ILE A 464 -10.43 -4.38 -10.65
N THR A 465 -9.81 -4.07 -11.79
CA THR A 465 -9.69 -2.69 -12.29
C THR A 465 -9.62 -2.65 -13.81
N PRO A 466 -9.98 -1.53 -14.46
CA PRO A 466 -9.98 -1.48 -15.91
C PRO A 466 -8.56 -1.45 -16.51
N ASP A 467 -8.43 -1.96 -17.73
CA ASP A 467 -7.21 -1.85 -18.53
C ASP A 467 -7.51 -1.65 -20.02
N HIS A 468 -6.47 -1.26 -20.75
CA HIS A 468 -6.31 -1.44 -22.19
C HIS A 468 -4.84 -1.78 -22.49
N THR A 469 -4.41 -2.94 -22.00
CA THR A 469 -3.08 -3.46 -22.30
C THR A 469 -3.00 -3.98 -23.74
N THR A 470 -1.83 -3.79 -24.36
CA THR A 470 -1.51 -4.23 -25.72
C THR A 470 -0.13 -4.88 -25.71
N SER A 471 0.25 -5.60 -26.77
CA SER A 471 1.60 -6.16 -26.88
C SER A 471 2.72 -5.11 -26.91
N PHE A 472 2.36 -3.83 -27.07
CA PHE A 472 3.30 -2.72 -27.25
C PHE A 472 3.34 -1.75 -26.07
N GLY A 473 2.43 -1.89 -25.11
CA GLY A 473 2.34 -1.01 -23.96
C GLY A 473 1.23 -1.36 -22.99
N GLY A 474 1.31 -0.77 -21.80
CA GLY A 474 0.31 -0.90 -20.74
C GLY A 474 0.80 -1.61 -19.48
N THR A 475 2.01 -2.17 -19.43
CA THR A 475 2.56 -2.82 -18.22
C THR A 475 4.06 -2.58 -18.07
N SER A 476 4.65 -2.82 -16.90
CA SER A 476 6.11 -2.84 -16.72
C SER A 476 6.81 -1.55 -17.18
N GLY A 477 6.30 -0.39 -16.75
CA GLY A 477 6.85 0.92 -17.14
C GLY A 477 6.46 1.41 -18.55
N SER A 478 5.62 0.65 -19.26
CA SER A 478 5.21 0.95 -20.64
C SER A 478 3.77 1.46 -20.80
N ALA A 479 3.09 1.81 -19.71
CA ALA A 479 1.75 2.39 -19.79
C ALA A 479 1.81 3.86 -20.24
N GLY A 480 0.74 4.29 -20.91
CA GLY A 480 0.58 5.66 -21.37
C GLY A 480 0.73 5.84 -22.88
N GLY A 481 0.49 7.08 -23.31
CA GLY A 481 0.60 7.46 -24.72
C GLY A 481 -0.38 6.72 -25.64
N GLY A 482 0.04 6.47 -26.88
CA GLY A 482 -0.75 5.74 -27.88
C GLY A 482 -0.62 4.21 -27.83
N ARG A 483 0.04 3.64 -26.80
CA ARG A 483 0.45 2.22 -26.77
C ARG A 483 -0.41 1.33 -25.90
N GLY A 484 -1.15 1.86 -24.94
CA GLY A 484 -1.95 1.07 -24.00
C GLY A 484 -1.71 1.49 -22.55
N TRP A 485 -2.59 1.05 -21.64
CA TRP A 485 -2.56 1.42 -20.23
C TRP A 485 -3.20 0.36 -19.34
N GLN A 486 -2.96 0.44 -18.03
CA GLN A 486 -3.58 -0.39 -17.00
C GLN A 486 -3.87 0.45 -15.76
N MET A 487 -4.85 0.06 -14.95
CA MET A 487 -5.14 0.71 -13.66
C MET A 487 -5.28 -0.25 -12.48
N ARG A 488 -4.39 -1.25 -12.39
CA ARG A 488 -4.25 -2.16 -11.25
C ARG A 488 -4.11 -1.40 -9.95
N LEU A 489 -4.62 -1.99 -8.87
CA LEU A 489 -4.33 -1.52 -7.53
C LEU A 489 -2.99 -2.08 -7.05
N ALA A 490 -2.32 -1.34 -6.18
CA ALA A 490 -1.08 -1.71 -5.52
C ALA A 490 -1.32 -2.03 -4.05
N TRP A 491 -0.62 -3.03 -3.52
CA TRP A 491 -0.61 -3.31 -2.09
C TRP A 491 0.83 -3.35 -1.55
N SER A 492 1.01 -3.10 -0.24
CA SER A 492 2.26 -3.40 0.47
C SER A 492 2.02 -3.77 1.93
N ASP A 493 2.89 -4.61 2.50
CA ASP A 493 2.87 -5.00 3.91
C ASP A 493 3.67 -4.04 4.80
N CYS A 494 3.15 -3.79 6.00
CA CYS A 494 3.92 -3.18 7.09
C CYS A 494 4.63 -4.27 7.89
N ASP A 495 5.95 -4.15 8.04
CA ASP A 495 6.80 -5.06 8.80
C ASP A 495 7.63 -4.32 9.87
N ALA A 496 7.02 -3.28 10.43
CA ALA A 496 7.60 -2.45 11.46
C ALA A 496 7.85 -3.22 12.78
N ALA A 497 7.16 -4.35 12.99
CA ALA A 497 7.27 -5.24 14.16
C ALA A 497 7.10 -4.51 15.50
N PHE A 498 6.22 -3.51 15.53
CA PHE A 498 5.98 -2.64 16.66
C PHE A 498 4.59 -2.84 17.27
N ASN A 499 3.73 -3.67 16.66
CA ASN A 499 2.30 -3.78 16.99
C ASN A 499 1.59 -2.41 16.89
N GLY A 500 1.93 -1.67 15.83
CA GLY A 500 1.35 -0.36 15.56
C GLY A 500 0.09 -0.42 14.68
N PRO A 501 -0.59 0.72 14.51
CA PRO A 501 -1.86 0.82 13.78
C PRO A 501 -1.78 0.50 12.28
N SER A 502 -0.58 0.41 11.68
CA SER A 502 -0.38 0.05 10.27
C SER A 502 0.01 -1.42 10.08
N GLU A 503 0.08 -2.23 11.14
CA GLU A 503 0.25 -3.67 11.08
C GLU A 503 -1.10 -4.40 11.01
N GLY A 504 -1.12 -5.70 10.69
CA GLY A 504 -2.37 -6.47 10.63
C GLY A 504 -3.10 -6.42 9.27
N GLY A 505 -2.51 -5.81 8.24
CA GLY A 505 -3.15 -5.63 6.94
C GLY A 505 -2.20 -5.20 5.83
N VAL A 506 -2.78 -4.77 4.71
CA VAL A 506 -2.05 -4.22 3.56
C VAL A 506 -2.41 -2.76 3.32
N ARG A 507 -1.43 -1.96 2.90
CA ARG A 507 -1.64 -0.59 2.43
C ARG A 507 -2.12 -0.62 0.98
N PRO A 508 -3.30 -0.10 0.63
CA PRO A 508 -3.79 -0.06 -0.74
C PRO A 508 -3.45 1.27 -1.46
N GLY A 509 -3.37 1.21 -2.79
CA GLY A 509 -3.21 2.38 -3.66
C GLY A 509 -3.46 2.07 -5.13
N PHE A 510 -3.28 3.05 -6.00
CA PHE A 510 -3.25 2.87 -7.46
C PHE A 510 -1.83 2.58 -7.94
N HIS A 511 -1.67 1.60 -8.83
CA HIS A 511 -0.38 1.24 -9.39
C HIS A 511 -0.01 2.12 -10.60
N LEU A 512 0.39 3.35 -10.32
CA LEU A 512 0.77 4.33 -11.36
C LEU A 512 2.22 4.20 -11.86
N PHE A 513 3.01 3.30 -11.26
CA PHE A 513 4.42 3.13 -11.61
C PHE A 513 4.65 2.85 -13.10
N ASP A 514 3.70 2.18 -13.76
CA ASP A 514 3.84 1.81 -15.17
C ASP A 514 3.75 3.00 -16.14
N PHE A 515 3.23 4.15 -15.71
CA PHE A 515 3.10 5.34 -16.56
C PHE A 515 4.42 6.12 -16.61
N GLY A 516 5.38 5.54 -17.34
CA GLY A 516 6.75 6.03 -17.43
C GLY A 516 7.06 6.72 -18.75
N VAL A 517 8.01 6.15 -19.48
CA VAL A 517 8.68 6.76 -20.65
C VAL A 517 7.78 7.03 -21.86
N PHE A 518 6.64 6.34 -21.95
CA PHE A 518 5.69 6.53 -23.05
C PHE A 518 4.59 7.53 -22.74
N ASN A 519 4.46 7.97 -21.48
CA ASN A 519 3.48 8.99 -21.15
C ASN A 519 3.97 10.38 -21.58
N PRO A 520 3.08 11.31 -21.98
CA PRO A 520 3.48 12.65 -22.39
C PRO A 520 4.33 13.36 -21.33
N LYS A 521 5.24 14.24 -21.80
CA LYS A 521 6.11 15.03 -20.91
C LYS A 521 5.28 15.77 -19.86
N GLY A 522 5.68 15.65 -18.59
CA GLY A 522 4.96 16.21 -17.44
C GLY A 522 3.94 15.28 -16.80
N TYR A 523 3.70 14.10 -17.39
CA TYR A 523 2.75 13.10 -16.90
C TYR A 523 3.39 11.75 -16.62
N ASN A 524 4.70 11.71 -16.34
CA ASN A 524 5.34 10.49 -15.85
C ASN A 524 5.03 10.32 -14.35
N TYR A 525 4.41 9.21 -13.98
CA TYR A 525 3.96 8.89 -12.62
C TYR A 525 4.85 7.86 -11.92
N SER A 526 5.93 7.38 -12.56
CA SER A 526 6.78 6.31 -12.03
C SER A 526 7.54 6.69 -10.75
N GLY A 527 7.63 7.98 -10.45
CA GLY A 527 8.25 8.52 -9.24
C GLY A 527 7.30 9.36 -8.40
N ASP A 528 5.99 9.13 -8.51
CA ASP A 528 5.00 9.87 -7.71
C ASP A 528 5.17 9.62 -6.20
N THR A 529 4.76 10.62 -5.42
CA THR A 529 4.78 10.56 -3.96
C THR A 529 3.66 9.68 -3.42
N ASP A 530 3.85 9.18 -2.20
CA ASP A 530 2.88 8.32 -1.49
C ASP A 530 1.46 8.94 -1.44
N SER A 531 1.36 10.25 -1.22
CA SER A 531 0.09 10.99 -1.22
C SER A 531 -0.64 11.02 -2.57
N ASN A 532 0.05 10.75 -3.68
CA ASN A 532 -0.50 10.75 -5.04
C ASN A 532 -0.93 9.35 -5.51
N ILE A 533 -0.65 8.31 -4.72
CA ILE A 533 -0.88 6.91 -5.10
C ILE A 533 -1.65 6.11 -4.05
N TYR A 534 -1.46 6.37 -2.75
CA TYR A 534 -2.07 5.59 -1.67
C TYR A 534 -3.36 6.24 -1.14
N TRP A 535 -4.28 5.39 -0.68
CA TRP A 535 -5.63 5.82 -0.33
C TRP A 535 -5.74 6.51 1.04
N GLY A 536 -4.68 6.56 1.84
CA GLY A 536 -4.71 7.30 3.12
C GLY A 536 -4.81 8.82 2.98
N GLN A 537 -4.74 9.35 1.76
CA GLN A 537 -4.68 10.78 1.43
C GLN A 537 -5.82 11.59 2.07
N ARG A 538 -7.03 11.03 2.16
CA ARG A 538 -8.19 11.72 2.75
C ARG A 538 -8.36 11.33 4.22
N GLY A 539 -7.51 11.86 5.09
CA GLY A 539 -7.65 11.74 6.53
C GLY A 539 -7.53 10.29 7.07
N GLY A 540 -6.65 9.49 6.45
CA GLY A 540 -6.29 8.15 6.92
C GLY A 540 -7.34 7.05 6.68
N ALA A 541 -8.57 7.39 6.28
CA ALA A 541 -9.53 6.38 5.85
C ALA A 541 -9.00 5.66 4.61
N GLY A 542 -8.99 4.33 4.63
CA GLY A 542 -8.42 3.52 3.56
C GLY A 542 -6.90 3.47 3.46
N GLY A 543 -6.17 4.08 4.40
CA GLY A 543 -4.71 3.93 4.47
C GLY A 543 -4.24 2.48 4.68
N MET A 544 -5.11 1.63 5.24
CA MET A 544 -4.88 0.20 5.46
C MET A 544 -6.17 -0.61 5.20
N LEU A 545 -6.02 -1.82 4.67
CA LEU A 545 -7.03 -2.87 4.61
C LEU A 545 -6.60 -4.00 5.56
N TYR A 546 -7.17 -4.04 6.76
CA TYR A 546 -6.86 -5.06 7.76
C TYR A 546 -7.40 -6.43 7.37
N ALA A 547 -6.63 -7.47 7.67
CA ALA A 547 -7.03 -8.84 7.41
C ALA A 547 -8.29 -9.22 8.19
N ASN A 548 -8.96 -10.26 7.71
CA ASN A 548 -10.16 -10.80 8.31
C ASN A 548 -11.34 -9.81 8.43
N GLN A 549 -11.36 -8.78 7.59
CA GLN A 549 -12.49 -7.87 7.40
C GLN A 549 -12.89 -7.80 5.92
N TRP A 550 -14.18 -7.61 5.65
CA TRP A 550 -14.67 -7.28 4.31
C TRP A 550 -14.66 -5.78 4.12
N TYR A 551 -14.20 -5.33 2.95
CA TYR A 551 -14.29 -3.95 2.48
C TYR A 551 -15.03 -3.92 1.16
N CYS A 552 -16.03 -3.04 1.03
CA CYS A 552 -16.55 -2.68 -0.28
C CYS A 552 -15.56 -1.72 -0.93
N ILE A 553 -14.77 -2.22 -1.89
CA ILE A 553 -13.86 -1.41 -2.70
C ILE A 553 -14.60 -0.99 -3.96
N GLU A 554 -14.68 0.30 -4.21
CA GLU A 554 -15.14 0.82 -5.49
C GLU A 554 -14.13 1.79 -6.07
N THR A 555 -13.83 1.64 -7.35
CA THR A 555 -12.95 2.54 -8.09
C THR A 555 -13.72 3.20 -9.22
N GLU A 556 -13.42 4.47 -9.48
CA GLU A 556 -13.83 5.16 -10.69
C GLU A 556 -12.58 5.55 -11.46
N MET A 557 -12.60 5.27 -12.76
CA MET A 557 -11.64 5.78 -13.69
C MET A 557 -12.36 6.60 -14.75
N VAL A 558 -11.92 7.84 -14.91
CA VAL A 558 -12.27 8.71 -16.05
C VAL A 558 -11.02 8.84 -16.91
N LEU A 559 -11.03 8.22 -18.07
CA LEU A 559 -9.97 8.38 -19.05
C LEU A 559 -9.95 9.82 -19.56
N ASN A 560 -8.74 10.31 -19.79
CA ASN A 560 -8.56 11.62 -20.37
C ASN A 560 -9.08 11.69 -21.81
N THR A 561 -9.43 12.89 -22.25
CA THR A 561 -9.84 13.22 -23.61
C THR A 561 -8.64 13.09 -24.56
N VAL A 562 -8.88 12.50 -25.73
CA VAL A 562 -7.91 12.38 -26.83
C VAL A 562 -8.36 13.22 -28.02
N MET A 563 -7.41 13.77 -28.77
CA MET A 563 -7.68 14.66 -29.91
C MET A 563 -6.84 14.24 -31.11
N ASP A 564 -7.33 14.42 -32.33
CA ASP A 564 -6.54 14.09 -33.54
C ASP A 564 -5.47 15.15 -33.86
N THR A 565 -5.55 16.32 -33.24
CA THR A 565 -4.57 17.42 -33.36
C THR A 565 -3.62 17.45 -32.17
N ALA A 566 -2.41 17.99 -32.37
CA ALA A 566 -1.44 18.20 -31.31
C ALA A 566 -2.05 19.02 -30.13
N PRO A 567 -1.75 18.65 -28.86
CA PRO A 567 -0.78 17.64 -28.43
C PRO A 567 -1.32 16.20 -28.41
N GLY A 568 -2.55 15.95 -28.86
CA GLY A 568 -3.15 14.61 -28.95
C GLY A 568 -3.90 14.16 -27.69
N PHE A 569 -3.95 14.99 -26.65
CA PHE A 569 -4.62 14.72 -25.38
C PHE A 569 -4.98 16.01 -24.62
N LEU A 570 -5.94 15.92 -23.70
CA LEU A 570 -6.13 16.89 -22.61
C LEU A 570 -5.82 16.21 -21.27
N PRO A 571 -5.30 16.94 -20.26
CA PRO A 571 -5.06 16.39 -18.93
C PRO A 571 -6.31 16.54 -18.05
N ASP A 572 -7.37 15.81 -18.38
CA ASP A 572 -8.68 15.85 -17.70
C ASP A 572 -9.10 14.48 -17.16
N GLY A 573 -8.18 13.51 -17.14
CA GLY A 573 -8.42 12.19 -16.54
C GLY A 573 -8.50 12.25 -15.01
N GLU A 574 -9.23 11.30 -14.44
CA GLU A 574 -9.48 11.22 -13.00
C GLU A 574 -9.43 9.79 -12.47
N LEU A 575 -8.98 9.65 -11.22
CA LEU A 575 -9.06 8.42 -10.42
C LEU A 575 -9.73 8.74 -9.09
N ARG A 576 -10.65 7.86 -8.69
CA ARG A 576 -11.24 7.88 -7.35
C ARG A 576 -11.34 6.48 -6.79
N ALA A 577 -11.24 6.38 -5.46
CA ALA A 577 -11.55 5.16 -4.73
C ALA A 577 -12.47 5.46 -3.55
N TRP A 578 -13.42 4.55 -3.31
CA TRP A 578 -14.27 4.53 -2.14
C TRP A 578 -14.04 3.24 -1.36
N LEU A 579 -14.11 3.35 -0.04
CA LEU A 579 -14.24 2.22 0.87
C LEU A 579 -15.56 2.34 1.61
N ASP A 580 -16.40 1.32 1.48
CA ASP A 580 -17.71 1.26 2.14
C ASP A 580 -18.56 2.52 1.87
N GLY A 581 -18.46 3.05 0.65
CA GLY A 581 -19.17 4.24 0.21
C GLY A 581 -18.52 5.58 0.60
N VAL A 582 -17.44 5.58 1.38
CA VAL A 582 -16.69 6.79 1.77
C VAL A 582 -15.57 7.05 0.78
N LEU A 583 -15.45 8.27 0.25
CA LEU A 583 -14.38 8.65 -0.67
C LEU A 583 -13.04 8.69 0.09
N VAL A 584 -12.08 7.87 -0.31
CA VAL A 584 -10.76 7.77 0.35
C VAL A 584 -9.62 8.32 -0.50
N PHE A 585 -9.79 8.36 -1.82
CA PHE A 585 -8.78 8.86 -2.74
C PHE A 585 -9.41 9.63 -3.90
N GLU A 586 -8.78 10.74 -4.29
CA GLU A 586 -9.12 11.43 -5.53
C GLU A 586 -7.85 12.03 -6.15
N ARG A 587 -7.67 11.80 -7.45
CA ARG A 587 -6.67 12.49 -8.25
C ARG A 587 -7.25 12.88 -9.60
N LYS A 588 -7.01 14.12 -10.01
CA LYS A 588 -7.48 14.71 -11.27
C LYS A 588 -6.30 15.18 -12.09
N GLY A 589 -6.56 15.57 -13.33
CA GLY A 589 -5.54 16.11 -14.22
C GLY A 589 -4.62 15.04 -14.81
N LEU A 590 -5.07 13.78 -14.81
CA LEU A 590 -4.28 12.64 -15.26
C LEU A 590 -4.35 12.47 -16.78
N VAL A 591 -3.31 11.85 -17.33
CA VAL A 591 -3.20 11.45 -18.73
C VAL A 591 -2.84 9.97 -18.76
N PHE A 592 -3.74 9.16 -19.30
CA PHE A 592 -3.58 7.71 -19.44
C PHE A 592 -3.31 7.29 -20.88
N ARG A 593 -3.75 8.12 -21.84
CA ARG A 593 -3.70 7.83 -23.27
C ARG A 593 -3.51 9.11 -24.09
N SER A 594 -2.94 8.97 -25.28
CA SER A 594 -2.80 10.06 -26.24
C SER A 594 -2.90 9.56 -27.68
N LYS A 595 -3.15 10.48 -28.62
CA LYS A 595 -3.01 10.25 -30.06
C LYS A 595 -1.71 10.86 -30.62
N PRO A 596 -1.21 10.37 -31.77
CA PRO A 596 -1.73 9.23 -32.54
C PRO A 596 -1.53 7.90 -31.79
N LEU A 597 -2.37 6.92 -32.10
CA LEU A 597 -2.18 5.56 -31.59
C LEU A 597 -0.92 4.92 -32.20
N TYR A 598 -0.24 4.11 -31.40
CA TYR A 598 0.82 3.24 -31.91
C TYR A 598 0.19 2.05 -32.63
N GLN A 599 0.27 2.08 -33.96
CA GLN A 599 -0.33 1.10 -34.86
C GLN A 599 0.76 0.50 -35.75
N PRO A 600 1.51 -0.52 -35.27
CA PRO A 600 2.41 -1.27 -36.14
C PRO A 600 1.59 -2.09 -37.17
N PRO A 601 2.24 -2.67 -38.20
CA PRO A 601 1.58 -3.58 -39.13
C PRO A 601 0.81 -4.67 -38.39
N LEU A 602 -0.38 -5.05 -38.91
CA LEU A 602 -1.21 -6.07 -38.31
C LEU A 602 -0.46 -7.41 -38.24
N ASP A 603 -0.35 -7.94 -37.02
CA ASP A 603 0.24 -9.24 -36.74
C ASP A 603 -0.75 -10.03 -35.86
N PRO A 604 -1.25 -11.19 -36.32
CA PRO A 604 -2.21 -12.01 -35.57
C PRO A 604 -1.66 -12.56 -34.26
N THR A 605 -0.36 -12.45 -34.02
CA THR A 605 0.31 -12.89 -32.78
C THR A 605 0.44 -11.79 -31.73
N THR A 606 0.19 -10.54 -32.11
CA THR A 606 0.22 -9.40 -31.20
C THR A 606 -1.14 -8.73 -31.12
N LEU A 607 -1.36 -7.98 -30.05
CA LEU A 607 -2.54 -7.16 -29.84
C LEU A 607 -2.14 -5.70 -29.97
N GLY A 608 -2.69 -5.01 -30.96
CA GLY A 608 -2.54 -3.57 -31.14
C GLY A 608 -3.51 -2.76 -30.30
N ALA A 609 -3.20 -1.46 -30.14
CA ALA A 609 -4.17 -0.49 -29.65
C ALA A 609 -5.42 -0.48 -30.55
N VAL A 610 -6.59 -0.22 -29.99
CA VAL A 610 -7.83 -0.14 -30.78
C VAL A 610 -8.69 1.05 -30.41
N ARG A 611 -9.36 1.62 -31.42
CA ARG A 611 -10.28 2.77 -31.32
C ARG A 611 -9.63 3.96 -30.63
N ASP A 612 -10.10 4.36 -29.46
CA ASP A 612 -9.56 5.51 -28.72
C ASP A 612 -8.79 5.08 -27.47
N LEU A 613 -8.34 3.83 -27.38
CA LEU A 613 -7.78 3.27 -26.13
C LEU A 613 -8.76 3.42 -24.94
N GLY A 614 -10.07 3.32 -25.18
CA GLY A 614 -11.07 3.22 -24.10
C GLY A 614 -10.91 1.92 -23.30
N VAL A 615 -11.72 1.70 -22.27
CA VAL A 615 -11.63 0.47 -21.47
C VAL A 615 -11.80 -0.76 -22.37
N ARG A 616 -10.88 -1.72 -22.26
CA ARG A 616 -10.92 -3.01 -22.97
C ARG A 616 -11.53 -4.09 -22.08
N ALA A 617 -11.03 -4.18 -20.86
CA ALA A 617 -11.39 -5.24 -19.93
C ALA A 617 -11.31 -4.73 -18.49
N LEU A 618 -11.83 -5.56 -17.59
CA LEU A 618 -11.50 -5.54 -16.18
C LEU A 618 -10.45 -6.60 -15.91
N TRP A 619 -9.35 -6.21 -15.32
CA TRP A 619 -8.24 -7.07 -14.97
C TRP A 619 -8.24 -7.36 -13.47
N LEU A 620 -8.48 -8.63 -13.12
CA LEU A 620 -8.20 -9.17 -11.79
C LEU A 620 -6.74 -9.56 -11.68
N ASN A 621 -6.06 -8.94 -10.73
CA ASN A 621 -4.67 -9.23 -10.42
C ASN A 621 -4.54 -9.62 -8.94
N TRP A 622 -3.73 -10.62 -8.64
CA TRP A 622 -3.19 -10.87 -7.31
C TRP A 622 -1.77 -11.34 -7.49
N TYR A 623 -0.83 -10.47 -7.17
CA TYR A 623 0.56 -10.64 -7.55
C TYR A 623 1.48 -10.03 -6.51
N HIS A 624 2.57 -10.72 -6.20
CA HIS A 624 3.66 -10.23 -5.37
C HIS A 624 4.78 -9.71 -6.25
N GLY A 625 5.27 -8.54 -5.88
CA GLY A 625 6.49 -7.93 -6.35
C GLY A 625 6.32 -7.12 -7.62
N GLY A 626 7.47 -6.84 -8.20
CA GLY A 626 7.66 -6.60 -9.63
C GLY A 626 8.85 -7.41 -10.14
N VAL A 627 9.79 -7.72 -9.25
CA VAL A 627 11.08 -8.34 -9.59
C VAL A 627 11.49 -9.45 -8.61
N THR A 628 10.82 -9.59 -7.46
CA THR A 628 11.13 -10.63 -6.46
C THR A 628 9.92 -11.52 -6.15
N LYS A 629 10.22 -12.74 -5.71
CA LYS A 629 9.25 -13.78 -5.36
C LYS A 629 8.69 -13.63 -3.94
N ASN A 630 7.48 -14.15 -3.76
CA ASN A 630 6.77 -14.10 -2.50
C ASN A 630 7.40 -15.04 -1.46
N THR A 631 7.52 -14.59 -0.22
CA THR A 631 8.18 -15.36 0.88
C THR A 631 7.18 -15.91 1.91
N VAL A 632 5.89 -15.65 1.73
CA VAL A 632 4.83 -16.02 2.68
C VAL A 632 3.55 -16.39 1.95
N ASP A 633 2.82 -17.39 2.43
CA ASP A 633 1.52 -17.73 1.85
C ASP A 633 0.52 -16.58 2.02
N ARG A 634 -0.29 -16.36 0.98
CA ARG A 634 -1.27 -15.27 0.91
C ARG A 634 -2.57 -15.79 0.32
N THR A 635 -3.68 -15.36 0.91
CA THR A 635 -5.02 -15.66 0.40
C THR A 635 -5.83 -14.37 0.39
N MET A 636 -6.57 -14.14 -0.69
CA MET A 636 -7.62 -13.14 -0.73
C MET A 636 -8.95 -13.78 -1.11
N PHE A 637 -10.03 -13.12 -0.70
CA PHE A 637 -11.38 -13.46 -1.08
C PHE A 637 -12.03 -12.26 -1.77
N ILE A 638 -12.73 -12.53 -2.87
CA ILE A 638 -13.48 -11.53 -3.62
C ILE A 638 -14.94 -11.96 -3.71
N SER A 639 -15.86 -11.04 -3.44
CA SER A 639 -17.29 -11.26 -3.63
C SER A 639 -17.97 -10.02 -4.23
N GLY A 640 -19.24 -10.16 -4.64
CA GLY A 640 -20.09 -9.06 -5.11
C GLY A 640 -19.42 -8.10 -6.09
N LEU A 641 -18.92 -8.61 -7.21
CA LEU A 641 -18.38 -7.78 -8.28
C LEU A 641 -19.53 -7.13 -9.06
N ALA A 642 -19.43 -5.84 -9.36
CA ALA A 642 -20.29 -5.16 -10.30
C ALA A 642 -19.49 -4.06 -11.02
N TRP A 643 -19.81 -3.80 -12.28
CA TRP A 643 -19.17 -2.74 -13.05
C TRP A 643 -20.16 -2.03 -13.97
N GLY A 644 -19.93 -0.74 -14.21
CA GLY A 644 -20.89 0.09 -14.92
C GLY A 644 -20.41 1.51 -15.17
N THR A 645 -21.31 2.34 -15.70
CA THR A 645 -21.10 3.76 -15.99
C THR A 645 -21.68 4.68 -14.92
N GLU A 646 -22.39 4.11 -13.94
CA GLU A 646 -22.94 4.81 -12.78
C GLU A 646 -22.26 4.36 -11.49
N TYR A 647 -22.25 5.25 -10.50
CA TYR A 647 -21.76 4.93 -9.16
C TYR A 647 -22.61 3.80 -8.54
N ILE A 648 -21.95 2.72 -8.13
CA ILE A 648 -22.60 1.47 -7.70
C ILE A 648 -22.86 1.52 -6.20
N GLY A 649 -21.86 1.87 -5.41
CA GLY A 649 -21.90 1.93 -3.95
C GLY A 649 -21.97 0.57 -3.26
N PRO A 650 -22.02 0.59 -1.91
CA PRO A 650 -22.20 -0.61 -1.10
C PRO A 650 -23.54 -1.30 -1.36
N MET A 651 -23.54 -2.64 -1.31
CA MET A 651 -24.76 -3.45 -1.34
C MET A 651 -25.72 -3.07 -0.23
N LYS A 652 -27.01 -3.14 -0.56
CA LYS A 652 -28.07 -3.23 0.44
C LYS A 652 -27.98 -4.58 1.15
N ALA A 653 -27.93 -4.55 2.48
CA ALA A 653 -27.95 -5.74 3.33
C ALA A 653 -29.23 -6.56 3.15
#